data_AF-A0AAD9JHK6-F1
#
_entry.id   AF-A0AAD9JHK6-F1
#
_cell.length_a   1.000
_cell.length_b   1.000
_cell.length_c   1.000
_cell.angle_alpha   90.00
_cell.angle_beta   90.00
_cell.angle_gamma   90.00
#
_symmetry.space_group_name_H-M   'P 1'
#
loop_
_entity.id
_entity.type
_entity.pdbx_description
1 polymer ?
#
loop_
_entity_poly.entity_id
_entity_poly.type
_entity_poly.pdbx_seq_one_letter_code
_entity_poly.pdbx_strand_id
1 'polypeptide(L)'
;MSRKLHKDEEKSVRAKDAKTNTKKKTAKGISDLKSKSDDSRKILHFSPEPGRLQYQALYYADTNDGVPPQTMNIDTTTWRMSVSKVEQTNTGTPLFKIPVSIVTPRKGEAGDVKSAKLCRGFSLTIQTKLHSRLGLEKAASFKMGRTYNEELKYLEKVSANSWKIKKGFVPNMKVEGEFYVNDHLERLMFDELKQACRSGGYGGFLPGMKQIGNVAALPGIVHKSIGLPDVHSGYGFAIGNMAAFDMDDPEAVVSPGGVGFDINCGVRLLRTNLFEKDVLPIKEQLAQSMFDHIPVGVGSKGIIPMGSRDLEEALEMGMDWSLREGYIWAEDKEHCEEYGRMLQADPSKVSMRAKKRGLPQLGTLGAGNHYAEIQVVDEIFDTFAARKMGIEEKGQVCVMIHCGSRGLGHQVATDALVAMEKAMKRDKIEVNDRQLACARINSQEGQDYLKSMAGAANYAWVNRSSMTFLCRQSFAKMFNSTPDDLDMHVIYDVSHNIAKVEEHFVGGKQRTLLVHRKGSTRAFPPHHPLIPVDYQLTGQPVLIGGTMGTCSYVLTGTDRGMEETFGSTCHGAGRALSRAKSRRNLDYMDVLKALEDQGISIRVASPKLVMEEAPESYKNVTDVVNTCHDAGISKKCIKLRPIAVIKG
;
A
#
# COMPACT_ATOMS: atom_id res chain seq x y z
N MET A 1 33.73 65.68 6.05
CA MET A 1 33.06 65.94 7.35
C MET A 1 33.14 64.65 8.17
N SER A 2 34.10 64.49 9.08
CA SER A 2 33.95 64.67 10.56
C SER A 2 32.64 64.06 11.09
N ARG A 3 32.55 63.17 12.10
CA ARG A 3 33.41 62.64 13.18
C ARG A 3 32.68 61.37 13.69
N LYS A 4 33.34 60.26 14.06
CA LYS A 4 33.90 59.95 15.41
C LYS A 4 32.76 59.86 16.49
N LEU A 5 32.50 58.74 17.18
CA LEU A 5 33.21 58.16 18.35
C LEU A 5 32.39 56.94 18.87
N HIS A 6 32.97 55.74 19.12
CA HIS A 6 33.51 55.23 20.42
C HIS A 6 32.42 54.99 21.51
N LYS A 7 32.40 53.97 22.39
CA LYS A 7 33.36 52.95 22.91
C LYS A 7 32.60 52.06 23.93
N ASP A 8 32.83 50.75 24.01
CA ASP A 8 33.62 49.97 25.02
C ASP A 8 32.67 49.18 25.96
N GLU A 9 32.74 47.84 25.98
CA GLU A 9 33.43 46.96 26.99
C GLU A 9 32.69 46.91 28.34
N GLU A 10 32.62 45.86 29.16
CA GLU A 10 33.02 44.44 29.23
C GLU A 10 32.42 43.91 30.57
N LYS A 11 32.12 42.59 30.66
CA LYS A 11 32.29 41.69 31.86
C LYS A 11 31.60 42.07 33.20
N SER A 12 31.22 41.19 34.15
CA SER A 12 31.13 39.74 34.31
C SER A 12 30.53 39.44 35.72
N VAL A 13 29.90 38.26 35.88
CA VAL A 13 30.02 37.35 37.05
C VAL A 13 29.23 37.57 38.37
N ARG A 14 28.35 36.57 38.64
CA ARG A 14 27.98 35.85 39.90
C ARG A 14 27.10 36.47 41.02
N ALA A 15 25.89 35.88 41.12
CA ALA A 15 25.43 34.93 42.15
C ALA A 15 24.71 35.39 43.44
N LYS A 16 23.68 34.58 43.75
CA LYS A 16 23.09 34.13 45.04
C LYS A 16 21.77 34.74 45.53
N ASP A 17 20.79 33.82 45.61
CA ASP A 17 19.88 33.48 46.72
C ASP A 17 19.12 34.58 47.48
N ALA A 18 17.79 34.45 47.54
CA ALA A 18 17.04 34.48 48.81
C ALA A 18 15.59 33.97 48.68
N LYS A 19 15.18 33.25 49.72
CA LYS A 19 13.87 32.65 50.02
C LYS A 19 12.85 33.67 50.55
N THR A 20 11.56 33.36 50.43
CA THR A 20 10.48 33.50 51.46
C THR A 20 9.19 32.87 50.89
N ASN A 21 8.44 31.90 51.45
CA ASN A 21 8.01 31.48 52.79
C ASN A 21 6.69 32.13 53.26
N THR A 22 5.62 31.33 53.42
CA THR A 22 4.58 31.30 54.51
C THR A 22 3.35 30.49 54.03
N LYS A 23 2.87 29.40 54.66
CA LYS A 23 2.39 29.05 56.04
C LYS A 23 0.93 29.43 56.35
N LYS A 24 0.08 28.41 56.62
CA LYS A 24 -0.80 28.15 57.82
C LYS A 24 -2.02 27.31 57.38
N LYS A 25 -2.35 26.12 57.94
CA LYS A 25 -2.66 25.61 59.32
C LYS A 25 -4.14 25.76 59.74
N THR A 26 -4.79 24.62 59.99
CA THR A 26 -5.64 24.21 61.17
C THR A 26 -6.13 22.75 60.93
N ALA A 27 -5.75 21.69 61.68
CA ALA A 27 -6.20 21.17 63.00
C ALA A 27 -7.69 20.73 63.02
N LYS A 28 -8.19 19.59 63.55
CA LYS A 28 -7.74 18.62 64.59
C LYS A 28 -8.73 17.40 64.69
N GLY A 29 -8.29 16.24 65.23
CA GLY A 29 -9.10 15.12 65.81
C GLY A 29 -8.71 13.71 65.29
N ILE A 30 -7.86 12.88 65.96
CA ILE A 30 -8.08 11.92 67.09
C ILE A 30 -9.20 10.89 66.75
N SER A 31 -9.09 9.55 66.76
CA SER A 31 -8.13 8.52 67.23
C SER A 31 -8.48 7.13 66.62
N ASP A 32 -7.57 6.16 66.79
CA ASP A 32 -7.75 4.68 66.84
C ASP A 32 -8.22 3.86 65.62
N LEU A 33 -7.28 3.09 65.03
CA LEU A 33 -7.30 1.61 65.03
C LEU A 33 -6.13 1.04 64.18
N LYS A 34 -5.32 0.19 64.82
CA LYS A 34 -4.24 -0.61 64.22
C LYS A 34 -4.78 -1.86 63.53
N SER A 35 -4.17 -2.18 62.37
CA SER A 35 -3.85 -3.52 61.82
C SER A 35 -4.91 -4.63 61.82
N LYS A 36 -5.23 -5.14 60.61
CA LYS A 36 -4.95 -6.53 60.20
C LYS A 36 -5.34 -6.74 58.73
N SER A 37 -4.40 -7.29 57.97
CA SER A 37 -4.59 -7.96 56.69
C SER A 37 -5.29 -9.29 56.90
N ASP A 38 -6.26 -9.66 56.06
CA ASP A 38 -6.58 -11.06 55.85
C ASP A 38 -7.07 -11.37 54.42
N ASP A 39 -6.78 -12.61 54.06
CA ASP A 39 -6.68 -13.26 52.76
C ASP A 39 -8.04 -13.63 52.13
N SER A 40 -8.10 -13.68 50.79
CA SER A 40 -9.07 -14.55 50.09
C SER A 40 -8.60 -14.92 48.68
N ARG A 41 -7.62 -15.82 48.60
CA ARG A 41 -7.29 -16.58 47.39
C ARG A 41 -8.32 -17.70 47.17
N LYS A 42 -9.11 -17.63 46.10
CA LYS A 42 -9.85 -18.79 45.58
C LYS A 42 -8.87 -19.73 44.86
N ILE A 43 -8.64 -20.91 45.40
CA ILE A 43 -7.88 -22.00 44.78
C ILE A 43 -8.87 -22.89 44.03
N LEU A 44 -8.75 -22.98 42.71
CA LEU A 44 -9.45 -23.99 41.90
C LEU A 44 -8.57 -25.26 41.84
N HIS A 45 -9.05 -26.35 42.43
CA HIS A 45 -8.42 -27.67 42.32
C HIS A 45 -8.90 -28.37 41.03
N PHE A 46 -7.96 -28.82 40.19
CA PHE A 46 -8.23 -29.81 39.15
C PHE A 46 -7.51 -31.11 39.52
N SER A 47 -8.27 -32.22 39.56
CA SER A 47 -7.74 -33.58 39.68
C SER A 47 -7.52 -34.15 38.27
N PRO A 48 -6.38 -34.79 37.96
CA PRO A 48 -6.16 -35.37 36.65
C PRO A 48 -6.73 -36.80 36.58
N GLU A 49 -7.59 -37.07 35.60
CA GLU A 49 -7.79 -38.45 35.13
C GLU A 49 -6.69 -38.81 34.10
N PRO A 50 -6.22 -40.07 34.07
CA PRO A 50 -5.10 -40.47 33.23
C PRO A 50 -5.55 -40.73 31.79
N GLY A 51 -5.19 -39.83 30.88
CA GLY A 51 -5.30 -40.03 29.43
C GLY A 51 -4.14 -39.34 28.71
N ARG A 52 -3.33 -40.11 27.99
CA ARG A 52 -2.15 -39.65 27.23
C ARG A 52 -2.47 -38.44 26.33
N LEU A 53 -1.96 -37.27 26.68
CA LEU A 53 -1.78 -36.16 25.75
C LEU A 53 -0.29 -36.06 25.43
N GLN A 54 0.12 -36.56 24.25
CA GLN A 54 1.44 -36.25 23.70
C GLN A 54 1.40 -34.82 23.16
N TYR A 55 2.22 -33.93 23.71
CA TYR A 55 2.44 -32.59 23.17
C TYR A 55 3.78 -32.56 22.43
N GLN A 56 3.76 -32.16 21.16
CA GLN A 56 4.99 -31.77 20.44
C GLN A 56 5.28 -30.30 20.74
N ALA A 57 6.39 -30.03 21.40
CA ALA A 57 6.96 -28.69 21.48
C ALA A 57 8.03 -28.54 20.38
N LEU A 58 7.86 -27.59 19.46
CA LEU A 58 8.90 -27.20 18.51
C LEU A 58 9.85 -26.21 19.21
N TYR A 59 11.13 -26.57 19.29
CA TYR A 59 12.18 -25.71 19.80
C TYR A 59 12.65 -24.78 18.68
N TYR A 60 12.65 -23.47 18.91
CA TYR A 60 13.41 -22.52 18.10
C TYR A 60 14.54 -21.99 18.98
N ALA A 61 15.76 -22.50 18.77
CA ALA A 61 16.96 -21.86 19.27
C ALA A 61 17.47 -20.92 18.19
N ASP A 62 17.47 -19.62 18.47
CA ASP A 62 18.15 -18.63 17.65
C ASP A 62 19.65 -18.73 17.98
N THR A 63 20.36 -19.60 17.28
CA THR A 63 21.84 -19.67 17.31
C THR A 63 22.35 -19.63 15.89
N ASN A 64 23.29 -18.73 15.63
CA ASN A 64 23.89 -18.41 14.33
C ASN A 64 24.65 -19.56 13.63
N ASP A 65 24.54 -20.80 14.08
CA ASP A 65 25.27 -21.94 13.54
C ASP A 65 24.27 -23.01 13.08
N GLY A 66 24.19 -23.22 11.76
CA GLY A 66 23.16 -23.99 11.08
C GLY A 66 23.09 -25.49 11.42
N VAL A 67 22.38 -25.83 12.50
CA VAL A 67 22.03 -27.22 12.86
C VAL A 67 20.51 -27.43 12.68
N PRO A 68 20.07 -28.55 12.05
CA PRO A 68 18.64 -28.81 11.84
C PRO A 68 17.90 -29.18 13.14
N PRO A 69 16.57 -28.94 13.22
CA PRO A 69 15.79 -29.15 14.42
C PRO A 69 15.71 -30.64 14.79
N GLN A 70 15.94 -30.96 16.07
CA GLN A 70 15.70 -32.30 16.63
C GLN A 70 14.44 -32.31 17.49
N THR A 71 13.62 -33.35 17.33
CA THR A 71 12.41 -33.60 18.11
C THR A 71 12.76 -34.30 19.42
N MET A 72 12.31 -33.77 20.57
CA MET A 72 12.47 -34.42 21.87
C MET A 72 11.09 -34.65 22.51
N ASN A 73 10.84 -35.88 22.98
CA ASN A 73 9.63 -36.23 23.72
C ASN A 73 9.82 -35.89 25.21
N ILE A 74 8.92 -35.12 25.81
CA ILE A 74 8.97 -34.74 27.23
C ILE A 74 7.80 -35.40 27.98
N ASP A 75 8.11 -36.07 29.09
CA ASP A 75 7.13 -36.63 30.03
C ASP A 75 6.74 -35.57 31.07
N THR A 76 5.43 -35.31 31.21
CA THR A 76 4.89 -34.20 32.01
C THR A 76 4.50 -34.59 33.44
N THR A 77 4.86 -35.78 33.92
CA THR A 77 4.43 -36.32 35.23
C THR A 77 5.03 -35.63 36.47
N THR A 78 6.03 -34.75 36.34
CA THR A 78 6.74 -34.13 37.48
C THR A 78 6.58 -32.60 37.65
N TRP A 79 5.72 -31.94 36.87
CA TRP A 79 5.63 -30.47 36.86
C TRP A 79 4.37 -29.93 37.55
N ARG A 80 4.52 -29.02 38.52
CA ARG A 80 3.40 -28.22 39.08
C ARG A 80 3.36 -26.84 38.43
N MET A 81 2.22 -26.51 37.81
CA MET A 81 1.94 -25.17 37.27
C MET A 81 1.14 -24.35 38.29
N SER A 82 1.51 -23.08 38.49
CA SER A 82 0.69 -22.12 39.22
C SER A 82 0.43 -20.88 38.36
N VAL A 83 -0.84 -20.44 38.30
CA VAL A 83 -1.28 -19.28 37.53
C VAL A 83 -1.41 -18.09 38.49
N SER A 84 -0.65 -17.02 38.26
CA SER A 84 -0.56 -15.90 39.20
C SER A 84 -1.20 -14.59 38.71
N LYS A 85 -1.67 -14.49 37.45
CA LYS A 85 -2.40 -13.31 36.97
C LYS A 85 -3.20 -13.58 35.70
N VAL A 86 -4.41 -13.04 35.61
CA VAL A 86 -5.25 -13.01 34.40
C VAL A 86 -5.43 -11.54 34.02
N GLU A 87 -5.00 -11.16 32.82
CA GLU A 87 -5.27 -9.82 32.26
C GLU A 87 -6.17 -9.97 31.02
N GLN A 88 -7.31 -9.28 31.03
CA GLN A 88 -8.21 -9.17 29.88
C GLN A 88 -7.66 -8.13 28.90
N THR A 89 -7.41 -8.51 27.65
CA THR A 89 -7.09 -7.56 26.58
C THR A 89 -8.36 -7.21 25.79
N ASN A 90 -8.52 -5.93 25.41
CA ASN A 90 -9.71 -5.37 24.72
C ASN A 90 -9.87 -5.80 23.25
N THR A 91 -9.33 -6.96 22.87
CA THR A 91 -9.57 -7.60 21.57
C THR A 91 -10.39 -8.84 21.88
N GLY A 92 -11.62 -8.94 21.36
CA GLY A 92 -12.65 -9.94 21.71
C GLY A 92 -12.33 -11.43 21.50
N THR A 93 -11.07 -11.84 21.60
CA THR A 93 -10.58 -13.21 21.72
C THR A 93 -9.68 -13.29 22.96
N PRO A 94 -9.95 -14.16 23.95
CA PRO A 94 -9.15 -14.21 25.17
C PRO A 94 -7.76 -14.79 24.86
N LEU A 95 -6.72 -13.97 24.99
CA LEU A 95 -5.32 -14.39 24.98
C LEU A 95 -4.83 -14.53 26.42
N PHE A 96 -4.55 -15.75 26.86
CA PHE A 96 -4.01 -16.01 28.19
C PHE A 96 -2.47 -15.89 28.16
N LYS A 97 -1.92 -14.89 28.84
CA LYS A 97 -0.49 -14.87 29.18
C LYS A 97 -0.28 -15.55 30.53
N ILE A 98 0.31 -16.75 30.53
CA ILE A 98 0.66 -17.47 31.76
C ILE A 98 2.17 -17.29 31.99
N PRO A 99 2.61 -16.57 33.03
CA PRO A 99 4.02 -16.58 33.41
C PRO A 99 4.36 -17.94 34.04
N VAL A 100 5.28 -18.69 33.41
CA VAL A 100 5.79 -19.95 33.96
C VAL A 100 7.04 -19.66 34.78
N SER A 101 7.05 -20.08 36.05
CA SER A 101 8.24 -20.06 36.91
C SER A 101 8.73 -21.49 37.09
N ILE A 102 9.98 -21.76 36.69
CA ILE A 102 10.63 -23.06 36.87
C ILE A 102 11.18 -23.11 38.30
N VAL A 103 10.72 -24.07 39.11
CA VAL A 103 11.31 -24.36 40.42
C VAL A 103 12.15 -25.62 40.26
N THR A 104 13.47 -25.50 40.40
CA THR A 104 14.40 -26.65 40.42
C THR A 104 14.20 -27.49 41.69
N PRO A 105 14.33 -28.84 41.63
CA PRO A 105 14.32 -29.65 42.84
C PRO A 105 15.55 -29.39 43.70
N ARG A 106 15.43 -29.63 45.02
CA ARG A 106 16.55 -29.57 45.97
C ARG A 106 17.61 -30.63 45.63
N LYS A 107 18.88 -30.27 45.84
CA LYS A 107 20.06 -31.15 45.72
C LYS A 107 19.82 -32.50 46.39
N GLY A 108 19.96 -33.59 45.65
CA GLY A 108 19.88 -34.95 46.19
C GLY A 108 19.95 -36.07 45.15
N GLU A 109 19.59 -35.81 43.90
CA GLU A 109 19.65 -36.81 42.83
C GLU A 109 20.16 -36.15 41.55
N ALA A 110 21.46 -36.24 41.29
CA ALA A 110 22.09 -35.73 40.09
C ALA A 110 23.07 -36.78 39.55
N GLY A 111 22.64 -37.54 38.55
CA GLY A 111 23.54 -38.10 37.54
C GLY A 111 23.82 -37.01 36.50
N ASP A 112 25.09 -36.92 36.10
CA ASP A 112 25.69 -35.88 35.26
C ASP A 112 24.80 -35.24 34.19
N VAL A 113 24.52 -33.94 34.35
CA VAL A 113 24.25 -33.04 33.23
C VAL A 113 25.01 -31.73 33.45
N LYS A 114 26.17 -31.63 32.78
CA LYS A 114 26.86 -30.35 32.58
C LYS A 114 26.04 -29.50 31.60
N SER A 115 25.96 -28.20 31.90
CA SER A 115 25.36 -27.10 31.12
C SER A 115 23.86 -26.83 31.35
N ALA A 116 23.58 -25.90 32.26
CA ALA A 116 22.36 -25.11 32.25
C ALA A 116 22.74 -23.63 32.39
N LYS A 117 22.92 -22.96 31.26
CA LYS A 117 22.91 -21.49 31.21
C LYS A 117 21.45 -21.02 31.32
N LEU A 118 21.26 -19.99 32.12
CA LEU A 118 20.00 -19.36 32.48
C LEU A 118 19.26 -18.78 31.24
N CYS A 119 18.24 -19.47 30.72
CA CYS A 119 17.34 -18.90 29.71
C CYS A 119 16.19 -18.16 30.40
N ARG A 120 16.19 -16.82 30.36
CA ARG A 120 15.03 -15.99 30.71
C ARG A 120 14.18 -15.77 29.45
N GLY A 121 12.89 -16.09 29.53
CA GLY A 121 11.87 -15.66 28.58
C GLY A 121 11.34 -16.77 27.67
N PHE A 122 10.26 -17.43 28.10
CA PHE A 122 9.43 -18.27 27.23
C PHE A 122 8.01 -17.70 27.20
N SER A 123 7.39 -17.67 26.01
CA SER A 123 5.96 -17.40 25.82
C SER A 123 5.36 -18.62 25.13
N LEU A 124 4.55 -19.40 25.86
CA LEU A 124 3.83 -20.53 25.31
C LEU A 124 2.44 -20.07 24.85
N THR A 125 2.10 -20.26 23.58
CA THR A 125 0.76 -19.97 23.06
C THR A 125 -0.06 -21.25 23.07
N ILE A 126 -1.02 -21.37 23.99
CA ILE A 126 -1.94 -22.51 24.06
C ILE A 126 -3.24 -22.12 23.38
N GLN A 127 -3.60 -22.77 22.27
CA GLN A 127 -4.93 -22.71 21.66
C GLN A 127 -5.76 -23.90 22.15
N THR A 128 -6.70 -23.68 23.08
CA THR A 128 -7.69 -24.69 23.46
C THR A 128 -9.03 -24.41 22.77
N LYS A 129 -9.47 -25.35 21.94
CA LYS A 129 -10.88 -25.47 21.51
C LYS A 129 -11.69 -25.98 22.70
N LEU A 130 -12.45 -25.12 23.37
CA LEU A 130 -13.46 -25.53 24.33
C LEU A 130 -14.84 -25.45 23.65
N HIS A 131 -15.35 -26.60 23.22
CA HIS A 131 -16.76 -26.76 22.85
C HIS A 131 -17.56 -27.22 24.08
N SER A 132 -18.69 -26.53 24.32
CA SER A 132 -19.84 -26.90 25.16
C SER A 132 -19.63 -27.16 26.65
N ARG A 133 -20.22 -26.28 27.49
CA ARG A 133 -21.12 -26.61 28.63
C ARG A 133 -21.27 -25.40 29.55
N LEU A 134 -22.08 -24.43 29.16
CA LEU A 134 -22.81 -23.55 30.09
C LEU A 134 -24.13 -23.20 29.41
N GLY A 135 -25.23 -23.70 29.95
CA GLY A 135 -26.59 -23.44 29.49
C GLY A 135 -26.96 -21.97 29.68
N LEU A 136 -26.65 -21.16 28.67
CA LEU A 136 -27.21 -19.83 28.47
C LEU A 136 -27.94 -19.85 27.13
N GLU A 137 -29.24 -20.07 27.18
CA GLU A 137 -30.17 -19.78 26.08
C GLU A 137 -30.19 -18.28 25.81
N LYS A 138 -29.18 -17.81 25.08
CA LYS A 138 -29.18 -16.68 24.17
C LYS A 138 -28.00 -16.88 23.22
N ALA A 139 -28.02 -18.02 22.52
CA ALA A 139 -27.24 -18.17 21.31
C ALA A 139 -27.81 -17.16 20.30
N ALA A 140 -27.23 -15.96 20.30
CA ALA A 140 -27.30 -15.07 19.16
C ALA A 140 -26.99 -15.93 17.93
N SER A 141 -27.92 -15.96 16.98
CA SER A 141 -27.75 -16.68 15.72
C SER A 141 -26.37 -16.34 15.17
N PHE A 142 -25.48 -17.34 15.09
CA PHE A 142 -24.40 -17.27 14.12
C PHE A 142 -25.12 -17.05 12.78
N LYS A 143 -25.12 -15.82 12.26
CA LYS A 143 -25.61 -15.57 10.90
C LYS A 143 -24.67 -16.38 10.01
N MET A 144 -25.05 -17.61 9.65
CA MET A 144 -24.39 -18.32 8.58
C MET A 144 -24.43 -17.37 7.38
N GLY A 145 -23.26 -16.98 6.89
CA GLY A 145 -23.18 -16.21 5.66
C GLY A 145 -23.90 -16.95 4.54
N ARG A 146 -24.40 -16.21 3.54
CA ARG A 146 -25.09 -16.83 2.40
C ARG A 146 -24.19 -17.88 1.74
N THR A 147 -24.82 -18.97 1.33
CA THR A 147 -24.18 -19.99 0.50
C THR A 147 -23.77 -19.41 -0.84
N TYR A 148 -22.82 -20.05 -1.52
CA TYR A 148 -22.37 -19.58 -2.84
C TYR A 148 -23.52 -19.44 -3.85
N ASN A 149 -24.47 -20.39 -3.86
CA ASN A 149 -25.63 -20.32 -4.76
C ASN A 149 -26.59 -19.17 -4.41
N GLU A 150 -26.67 -18.77 -3.14
CA GLU A 150 -27.43 -17.59 -2.74
C GLU A 150 -26.71 -16.29 -3.09
N GLU A 151 -25.38 -16.27 -3.02
CA GLU A 151 -24.56 -15.14 -3.49
C GLU A 151 -24.73 -14.90 -4.99
N LEU A 152 -24.74 -15.96 -5.80
CA LEU A 152 -24.90 -15.87 -7.26
C LEU A 152 -26.19 -15.17 -7.70
N LYS A 153 -27.25 -15.20 -6.88
CA LYS A 153 -28.53 -14.52 -7.18
C LYS A 153 -28.40 -12.99 -7.30
N TYR A 154 -27.34 -12.43 -6.74
CA TYR A 154 -27.05 -10.98 -6.78
C TYR A 154 -26.06 -10.61 -7.89
N LEU A 155 -25.56 -11.57 -8.65
CA LEU A 155 -24.62 -11.33 -9.73
C LEU A 155 -25.33 -11.50 -11.07
N GLU A 156 -25.17 -10.54 -11.97
CA GLU A 156 -25.79 -10.55 -13.30
C GLU A 156 -24.76 -10.15 -14.34
N LYS A 157 -24.55 -10.98 -15.37
CA LYS A 157 -23.67 -10.66 -16.49
C LYS A 157 -24.33 -9.56 -17.31
N VAL A 158 -23.64 -8.43 -17.49
CA VAL A 158 -24.16 -7.25 -18.21
C VAL A 158 -23.66 -7.25 -19.64
N SER A 159 -22.39 -7.64 -19.84
CA SER A 159 -21.76 -7.72 -21.15
C SER A 159 -20.78 -8.89 -21.20
N ALA A 160 -20.11 -9.08 -22.34
CA ALA A 160 -19.01 -10.04 -22.44
C ALA A 160 -17.86 -9.73 -21.46
N ASN A 161 -17.72 -8.47 -21.04
CA ASN A 161 -16.60 -7.98 -20.25
C ASN A 161 -17.01 -7.44 -18.87
N SER A 162 -18.28 -7.52 -18.46
CA SER A 162 -18.72 -6.94 -17.19
C SER A 162 -19.88 -7.66 -16.51
N TRP A 163 -19.89 -7.56 -15.18
CA TRP A 163 -20.87 -8.13 -14.28
C TRP A 163 -21.36 -7.07 -13.28
N LYS A 164 -22.67 -7.06 -13.04
CA LYS A 164 -23.33 -6.22 -12.04
C LYS A 164 -23.49 -6.96 -10.73
N ILE A 165 -23.22 -6.25 -9.63
CA ILE A 165 -23.48 -6.66 -8.26
C ILE A 165 -24.73 -5.90 -7.77
N LYS A 166 -25.85 -6.62 -7.69
CA LYS A 166 -27.14 -6.07 -7.28
C LYS A 166 -27.14 -5.59 -5.83
N LYS A 167 -27.94 -4.56 -5.56
CA LYS A 167 -28.22 -4.11 -4.19
C LYS A 167 -28.70 -5.27 -3.32
N GLY A 168 -28.23 -5.29 -2.08
CA GLY A 168 -28.46 -6.39 -1.14
C GLY A 168 -27.41 -7.50 -1.22
N PHE A 169 -26.43 -7.41 -2.12
CA PHE A 169 -25.26 -8.30 -2.08
C PHE A 169 -24.44 -8.15 -0.78
N VAL A 170 -24.43 -6.96 -0.21
CA VAL A 170 -24.07 -6.74 1.19
C VAL A 170 -25.11 -5.80 1.81
N PRO A 171 -25.20 -5.72 3.15
CA PRO A 171 -26.10 -4.77 3.79
C PRO A 171 -25.81 -3.33 3.35
N ASN A 172 -26.83 -2.47 3.39
CA ASN A 172 -26.71 -1.02 3.26
C ASN A 172 -26.19 -0.47 1.92
N MET A 173 -26.11 -1.29 0.85
CA MET A 173 -25.74 -0.82 -0.49
C MET A 173 -26.63 0.36 -0.94
N LYS A 174 -26.01 1.51 -1.19
CA LYS A 174 -26.63 2.75 -1.68
C LYS A 174 -26.73 2.77 -3.19
N VAL A 175 -25.73 2.19 -3.85
CA VAL A 175 -25.65 2.00 -5.31
C VAL A 175 -25.39 0.53 -5.65
N GLU A 176 -25.46 0.17 -6.92
CA GLU A 176 -25.00 -1.13 -7.39
C GLU A 176 -23.47 -1.17 -7.50
N GLY A 177 -22.91 -2.38 -7.48
CA GLY A 177 -21.51 -2.58 -7.87
C GLY A 177 -21.42 -3.05 -9.32
N GLU A 178 -20.27 -2.86 -9.93
CA GLU A 178 -19.94 -3.44 -11.24
C GLU A 178 -18.47 -3.88 -11.24
N PHE A 179 -18.16 -4.97 -11.93
CA PHE A 179 -16.78 -5.36 -12.15
C PHE A 179 -16.55 -5.83 -13.59
N TYR A 180 -15.40 -5.46 -14.13
CA TYR A 180 -14.98 -5.79 -15.49
C TYR A 180 -14.07 -7.02 -15.49
N VAL A 181 -14.37 -8.03 -16.29
CA VAL A 181 -13.58 -9.27 -16.44
C VAL A 181 -13.88 -9.90 -17.80
N ASN A 182 -12.88 -10.53 -18.42
CA ASN A 182 -13.09 -11.51 -19.49
C ASN A 182 -13.30 -12.93 -18.91
N ASP A 183 -13.53 -13.92 -19.77
CA ASP A 183 -13.78 -15.32 -19.35
C ASP A 183 -12.63 -15.94 -18.52
N HIS A 184 -11.39 -15.49 -18.70
CA HIS A 184 -10.23 -15.96 -17.93
C HIS A 184 -10.23 -15.36 -16.52
N LEU A 185 -10.40 -14.04 -16.42
CA LEU A 185 -10.39 -13.30 -15.16
C LEU A 185 -11.65 -13.55 -14.33
N GLU A 186 -12.78 -13.84 -14.98
CA GLU A 186 -14.06 -14.18 -14.34
C GLU A 186 -13.86 -15.34 -13.36
N ARG A 187 -13.17 -16.41 -13.79
CA ARG A 187 -12.94 -17.60 -12.96
C ARG A 187 -12.26 -17.25 -11.63
N LEU A 188 -11.25 -16.37 -11.67
CA LEU A 188 -10.52 -15.96 -10.46
C LEU A 188 -11.44 -15.28 -9.43
N MET A 189 -12.32 -14.39 -9.90
CA MET A 189 -13.25 -13.66 -9.04
C MET A 189 -14.30 -14.59 -8.42
N PHE A 190 -14.85 -15.51 -9.21
CA PHE A 190 -15.87 -16.45 -8.74
C PHE A 190 -15.28 -17.54 -7.83
N ASP A 191 -14.05 -17.98 -8.07
CA ASP A 191 -13.35 -18.92 -7.19
C ASP A 191 -13.04 -18.30 -5.83
N GLU A 192 -12.64 -17.02 -5.79
CA GLU A 192 -12.43 -16.28 -4.55
C GLU A 192 -13.72 -16.20 -3.72
N LEU A 193 -14.84 -15.85 -4.35
CA LEU A 193 -16.16 -15.82 -3.70
C LEU A 193 -16.57 -17.22 -3.19
N LYS A 194 -16.39 -18.25 -4.01
CA LYS A 194 -16.73 -19.64 -3.66
C LYS A 194 -15.93 -20.13 -2.46
N GLN A 195 -14.64 -19.80 -2.39
CA GLN A 195 -13.78 -20.14 -1.26
C GLN A 195 -14.24 -19.44 0.03
N ALA A 196 -14.62 -18.16 -0.05
CA ALA A 196 -15.13 -17.43 1.12
C ALA A 196 -16.43 -18.00 1.68
N CYS A 197 -17.34 -18.48 0.82
CA CYS A 197 -18.58 -19.13 1.26
C CYS A 197 -18.35 -20.50 1.93
N ARG A 198 -17.29 -21.24 1.55
CA ARG A 198 -17.01 -22.58 2.10
C ARG A 198 -16.40 -22.55 3.49
N SER A 199 -15.53 -21.60 3.75
CA SER A 199 -14.66 -21.63 4.94
C SER A 199 -15.31 -21.06 6.21
N GLY A 200 -16.58 -20.61 6.16
CA GLY A 200 -17.24 -19.91 7.27
C GLY A 200 -16.52 -18.61 7.68
N GLY A 201 -15.63 -18.12 6.81
CA GLY A 201 -14.65 -17.06 7.07
C GLY A 201 -13.38 -17.29 6.25
N TYR A 202 -12.89 -16.28 5.54
CA TYR A 202 -11.62 -16.31 4.82
C TYR A 202 -10.51 -15.91 5.79
N GLY A 203 -9.39 -16.63 5.84
CA GLY A 203 -8.24 -16.33 6.71
C GLY A 203 -7.43 -15.09 6.31
N GLY A 204 -8.07 -14.12 5.63
CA GLY A 204 -7.47 -12.93 5.03
C GLY A 204 -8.52 -11.85 4.73
N PHE A 205 -8.26 -11.00 3.74
CA PHE A 205 -9.22 -9.97 3.29
C PHE A 205 -10.50 -10.58 2.71
N LEU A 206 -11.60 -9.82 2.74
CA LEU A 206 -12.84 -10.21 2.07
C LEU A 206 -12.63 -10.30 0.55
N PRO A 207 -13.31 -11.23 -0.16
CA PRO A 207 -13.24 -11.31 -1.62
C PRO A 207 -13.47 -9.96 -2.29
N GLY A 208 -12.81 -9.71 -3.42
CA GLY A 208 -12.93 -8.46 -4.17
C GLY A 208 -14.38 -8.07 -4.44
N MET A 209 -15.23 -9.02 -4.84
CA MET A 209 -16.66 -8.77 -5.04
C MET A 209 -17.37 -8.24 -3.79
N LYS A 210 -17.03 -8.77 -2.61
CA LYS A 210 -17.60 -8.32 -1.33
C LYS A 210 -17.12 -6.92 -0.96
N GLN A 211 -15.87 -6.61 -1.27
CA GLN A 211 -15.31 -5.28 -1.03
C GLN A 211 -15.96 -4.23 -1.94
N ILE A 212 -16.16 -4.53 -3.22
CA ILE A 212 -16.92 -3.66 -4.15
C ILE A 212 -18.34 -3.41 -3.58
N GLY A 213 -19.02 -4.46 -3.11
CA GLY A 213 -20.31 -4.31 -2.45
C GLY A 213 -20.26 -3.43 -1.19
N ASN A 214 -19.24 -3.59 -0.36
CA ASN A 214 -19.09 -2.78 0.86
C ASN A 214 -18.81 -1.30 0.55
N VAL A 215 -18.03 -1.02 -0.50
CA VAL A 215 -17.81 0.34 -0.99
C VAL A 215 -19.10 0.94 -1.53
N ALA A 216 -19.91 0.15 -2.25
CA ALA A 216 -21.24 0.55 -2.70
C ALA A 216 -22.23 0.90 -1.56
N ALA A 217 -21.90 0.57 -0.30
CA ALA A 217 -22.69 0.93 0.88
C ALA A 217 -22.24 2.23 1.56
N LEU A 218 -21.15 2.87 1.11
CA LEU A 218 -20.63 4.07 1.75
C LEU A 218 -21.56 5.29 1.53
N PRO A 219 -21.68 6.18 2.53
CA PRO A 219 -22.49 7.40 2.41
C PRO A 219 -22.00 8.34 1.29
N GLY A 220 -22.94 8.91 0.53
CA GLY A 220 -22.67 9.85 -0.57
C GLY A 220 -21.97 9.28 -1.80
N ILE A 221 -21.84 7.95 -1.92
CA ILE A 221 -21.34 7.32 -3.15
C ILE A 221 -22.32 7.55 -4.30
N VAL A 222 -21.78 7.81 -5.50
CA VAL A 222 -22.53 8.16 -6.70
C VAL A 222 -22.39 7.08 -7.77
N HIS A 223 -23.48 6.86 -8.53
CA HIS A 223 -23.57 5.94 -9.66
C HIS A 223 -23.34 4.45 -9.31
N LYS A 224 -22.08 4.03 -9.12
CA LYS A 224 -21.66 2.64 -8.91
C LYS A 224 -20.34 2.56 -8.13
N SER A 225 -20.08 1.42 -7.46
CA SER A 225 -18.72 1.03 -7.09
C SER A 225 -18.15 0.11 -8.17
N ILE A 226 -16.96 0.41 -8.69
CA ILE A 226 -16.46 -0.24 -9.92
C ILE A 226 -15.15 -0.97 -9.65
N GLY A 227 -15.09 -2.27 -9.94
CA GLY A 227 -13.87 -3.08 -9.95
C GLY A 227 -13.35 -3.27 -11.38
N LEU A 228 -12.13 -2.83 -11.64
CA LEU A 228 -11.46 -3.00 -12.94
C LEU A 228 -10.86 -4.42 -13.07
N PRO A 229 -10.40 -4.86 -14.26
CA PRO A 229 -10.06 -6.28 -14.48
C PRO A 229 -8.90 -6.82 -13.63
N ASP A 230 -8.05 -5.93 -13.15
CA ASP A 230 -6.97 -6.22 -12.19
C ASP A 230 -7.47 -6.31 -10.74
N VAL A 231 -8.78 -6.21 -10.48
CA VAL A 231 -9.35 -6.15 -9.13
C VAL A 231 -9.02 -7.36 -8.27
N HIS A 232 -8.57 -7.12 -7.04
CA HIS A 232 -8.28 -8.16 -6.06
C HIS A 232 -8.39 -7.62 -4.63
N SER A 233 -8.54 -8.54 -3.68
CA SER A 233 -8.64 -8.26 -2.24
C SER A 233 -7.61 -7.21 -1.75
N GLY A 234 -8.10 -6.16 -1.09
CA GLY A 234 -7.30 -5.06 -0.51
C GLY A 234 -7.76 -4.63 0.89
N TYR A 235 -7.20 -3.56 1.45
CA TYR A 235 -7.64 -3.01 2.74
C TYR A 235 -8.89 -2.13 2.58
N GLY A 236 -10.06 -2.62 3.04
CA GLY A 236 -11.34 -1.93 2.89
C GLY A 236 -11.85 -1.96 1.46
N PHE A 237 -11.33 -1.06 0.62
CA PHE A 237 -11.50 -1.14 -0.83
C PHE A 237 -10.61 -2.25 -1.39
N ALA A 238 -11.11 -2.96 -2.40
CA ALA A 238 -10.27 -3.81 -3.24
C ALA A 238 -9.23 -2.95 -3.98
N ILE A 239 -8.08 -3.53 -4.30
CA ILE A 239 -7.15 -2.93 -5.27
C ILE A 239 -7.76 -3.16 -6.65
N GLY A 240 -7.73 -2.19 -7.56
CA GLY A 240 -8.52 -2.20 -8.80
C GLY A 240 -9.92 -1.61 -8.63
N ASN A 241 -10.29 -1.14 -7.43
CA ASN A 241 -11.60 -0.56 -7.17
C ASN A 241 -11.54 0.97 -7.17
N MET A 242 -12.53 1.58 -7.81
CA MET A 242 -12.79 3.01 -7.78
C MET A 242 -14.20 3.28 -7.23
N ALA A 243 -14.38 4.48 -6.66
CA ALA A 243 -15.68 5.01 -6.27
C ALA A 243 -15.66 6.55 -6.30
N ALA A 244 -16.76 7.16 -6.70
CA ALA A 244 -16.93 8.61 -6.70
C ALA A 244 -17.96 9.03 -5.64
N PHE A 245 -17.67 10.13 -4.95
CA PHE A 245 -18.52 10.67 -3.87
C PHE A 245 -18.89 12.11 -4.18
N ASP A 246 -20.16 12.48 -3.96
CA ASP A 246 -20.66 13.81 -4.31
C ASP A 246 -20.12 14.88 -3.34
N MET A 247 -19.40 15.89 -3.84
CA MET A 247 -18.86 16.96 -2.98
C MET A 247 -19.95 17.82 -2.35
N ASP A 248 -21.13 17.89 -2.97
CA ASP A 248 -22.28 18.67 -2.49
C ASP A 248 -23.15 17.89 -1.48
N ASP A 249 -22.96 16.57 -1.35
CA ASP A 249 -23.64 15.76 -0.35
C ASP A 249 -22.92 15.91 1.00
N PRO A 250 -23.54 16.50 2.05
CA PRO A 250 -22.92 16.63 3.36
C PRO A 250 -22.61 15.26 4.00
N GLU A 251 -23.26 14.20 3.52
CA GLU A 251 -23.03 12.84 3.97
C GLU A 251 -21.86 12.17 3.22
N ALA A 252 -21.35 12.72 2.12
CA ALA A 252 -20.27 12.11 1.37
C ALA A 252 -18.97 11.99 2.20
N VAL A 253 -18.23 10.91 1.93
CA VAL A 253 -17.06 10.53 2.71
C VAL A 253 -15.78 10.49 1.89
N VAL A 254 -14.65 10.66 2.59
CA VAL A 254 -13.31 10.34 2.11
C VAL A 254 -12.75 9.18 2.93
N SER A 255 -12.11 8.22 2.25
CA SER A 255 -11.51 7.04 2.90
C SER A 255 -10.06 6.81 2.45
N PRO A 256 -9.09 6.78 3.38
CA PRO A 256 -7.71 6.37 3.11
C PRO A 256 -7.64 4.94 2.56
N GLY A 257 -8.57 4.08 2.96
CA GLY A 257 -8.70 2.73 2.43
C GLY A 257 -9.03 2.70 0.93
N GLY A 258 -9.69 3.74 0.40
CA GLY A 258 -10.02 3.91 -1.01
C GLY A 258 -8.95 4.62 -1.85
N VAL A 259 -7.90 5.14 -1.23
CA VAL A 259 -6.70 5.66 -1.89
C VAL A 259 -5.58 4.62 -1.85
N GLY A 260 -5.40 3.96 -0.70
CA GLY A 260 -4.30 3.05 -0.44
C GLY A 260 -3.20 3.68 0.42
N PHE A 261 -2.33 2.83 0.96
CA PHE A 261 -1.25 3.28 1.86
C PHE A 261 -0.13 3.97 1.09
N ASP A 262 0.26 3.47 -0.07
CA ASP A 262 1.25 4.14 -0.92
C ASP A 262 0.54 5.19 -1.78
N ILE A 263 0.29 6.35 -1.16
CA ILE A 263 -0.39 7.48 -1.79
C ILE A 263 0.44 7.94 -3.00
N ASN A 264 -0.25 8.16 -4.11
CA ASN A 264 0.35 8.46 -5.40
C ASN A 264 1.45 7.47 -5.82
N CYS A 265 1.34 6.19 -5.44
CA CYS A 265 1.99 5.14 -6.22
C CYS A 265 1.51 5.27 -7.67
N GLY A 266 2.45 5.25 -8.60
CA GLY A 266 2.21 5.60 -9.99
C GLY A 266 3.38 5.22 -10.87
N VAL A 267 3.18 5.43 -12.17
CA VAL A 267 4.13 5.03 -13.21
C VAL A 267 4.50 6.25 -14.03
N ARG A 268 5.77 6.35 -14.39
CA ARG A 268 6.31 7.31 -15.35
C ARG A 268 7.00 6.57 -16.49
N LEU A 269 6.81 7.01 -17.71
CA LEU A 269 7.46 6.44 -18.90
C LEU A 269 8.30 7.50 -19.60
N LEU A 270 9.55 7.18 -19.89
CA LEU A 270 10.45 7.95 -20.72
C LEU A 270 10.63 7.27 -22.07
N ARG A 271 10.70 8.05 -23.15
CA ARG A 271 11.18 7.60 -24.46
C ARG A 271 12.68 7.84 -24.60
N THR A 272 13.27 7.27 -25.63
CA THR A 272 14.63 7.57 -26.10
C THR A 272 14.64 7.50 -27.63
N ASN A 273 15.69 8.00 -28.27
CA ASN A 273 15.96 7.75 -29.70
C ASN A 273 16.77 6.46 -29.95
N LEU A 274 16.99 5.65 -28.91
CA LEU A 274 17.72 4.40 -28.98
C LEU A 274 16.81 3.25 -29.39
N PHE A 275 17.40 2.23 -30.02
CA PHE A 275 16.75 0.98 -30.39
C PHE A 275 17.35 -0.19 -29.63
N GLU A 276 16.63 -1.32 -29.63
CA GLU A 276 17.06 -2.55 -28.95
C GLU A 276 18.49 -2.95 -29.34
N LYS A 277 18.85 -2.81 -30.63
CA LYS A 277 20.21 -3.08 -31.15
C LYS A 277 21.31 -2.23 -30.50
N ASP A 278 20.98 -1.03 -30.03
CA ASP A 278 21.93 -0.08 -29.43
C ASP A 278 22.15 -0.41 -27.94
N VAL A 279 21.12 -0.95 -27.28
CA VAL A 279 21.16 -1.31 -25.86
C VAL A 279 21.68 -2.73 -25.64
N LEU A 280 21.33 -3.69 -26.50
CA LEU A 280 21.67 -5.11 -26.32
C LEU A 280 23.16 -5.37 -26.00
N PRO A 281 24.14 -4.74 -26.69
CA PRO A 281 25.56 -4.95 -26.41
C PRO A 281 25.99 -4.50 -25.00
N ILE A 282 25.30 -3.52 -24.42
CA ILE A 282 25.65 -2.92 -23.12
C ILE A 282 24.60 -3.15 -22.04
N LYS A 283 23.59 -3.97 -22.30
CA LYS A 283 22.40 -4.18 -21.47
C LYS A 283 22.72 -4.44 -20.01
N GLU A 284 23.68 -5.34 -19.74
CA GLU A 284 24.09 -5.70 -18.39
C GLU A 284 24.78 -4.54 -17.66
N GLN A 285 25.61 -3.78 -18.37
CA GLN A 285 26.33 -2.64 -17.80
C GLN A 285 25.38 -1.46 -17.57
N LEU A 286 24.42 -1.24 -18.47
CA LEU A 286 23.39 -0.23 -18.33
C LEU A 286 22.44 -0.55 -17.17
N ALA A 287 21.99 -1.80 -17.04
CA ALA A 287 21.21 -2.24 -15.89
C ALA A 287 21.96 -2.05 -14.57
N GLN A 288 23.25 -2.38 -14.54
CA GLN A 288 24.10 -2.14 -13.37
C GLN A 288 24.27 -0.64 -13.09
N SER A 289 24.53 0.17 -14.12
CA SER A 289 24.64 1.62 -13.99
C SER A 289 23.37 2.22 -13.41
N MET A 290 22.18 1.80 -13.87
CA MET A 290 20.91 2.28 -13.32
C MET A 290 20.74 1.86 -11.86
N PHE A 291 21.09 0.63 -11.51
CA PHE A 291 21.04 0.13 -10.14
C PHE A 291 22.00 0.90 -9.20
N ASP A 292 23.17 1.29 -9.70
CA ASP A 292 24.14 2.07 -8.93
C ASP A 292 23.69 3.53 -8.73
N HIS A 293 22.99 4.11 -9.70
CA HIS A 293 22.50 5.50 -9.62
C HIS A 293 21.18 5.63 -8.88
N ILE A 294 20.25 4.67 -9.02
CA ILE A 294 18.92 4.72 -8.42
C ILE A 294 18.95 3.90 -7.13
N PRO A 295 18.88 4.53 -5.93
CA PRO A 295 18.87 3.77 -4.69
C PRO A 295 17.61 2.92 -4.57
N VAL A 296 17.81 1.62 -4.37
CA VAL A 296 16.75 0.62 -4.24
C VAL A 296 16.76 -0.03 -2.87
N GLY A 297 15.61 -0.54 -2.41
CA GLY A 297 15.53 -1.34 -1.18
C GLY A 297 14.89 -0.66 0.03
N VAL A 298 14.53 -1.48 1.02
CA VAL A 298 13.94 -1.02 2.28
C VAL A 298 15.00 -0.32 3.12
N GLY A 299 14.78 0.96 3.43
CA GLY A 299 15.67 1.75 4.29
C GLY A 299 16.80 2.45 3.55
N SER A 300 16.88 2.29 2.23
CA SER A 300 17.83 3.01 1.38
C SER A 300 17.58 4.51 1.44
N LYS A 301 18.67 5.27 1.25
CA LYS A 301 18.66 6.73 1.34
C LYS A 301 18.76 7.37 -0.04
N GLY A 302 18.05 8.47 -0.22
CA GLY A 302 18.17 9.36 -1.36
C GLY A 302 19.58 9.93 -1.50
N ILE A 303 19.98 10.16 -2.75
CA ILE A 303 21.24 10.84 -3.07
C ILE A 303 21.04 12.33 -3.39
N ILE A 304 19.79 12.76 -3.60
CA ILE A 304 19.45 14.18 -3.74
C ILE A 304 19.57 14.86 -2.37
N PRO A 305 20.40 15.90 -2.23
CA PRO A 305 20.52 16.65 -0.98
C PRO A 305 19.16 17.20 -0.54
N MET A 306 18.70 16.77 0.63
CA MET A 306 17.41 17.19 1.16
C MET A 306 17.45 17.34 2.68
N GLY A 307 17.21 18.56 3.15
CA GLY A 307 16.95 18.89 4.54
C GLY A 307 15.46 18.95 4.86
N SER A 308 15.14 19.22 6.13
CA SER A 308 13.75 19.37 6.58
C SER A 308 13.00 20.48 5.85
N ARG A 309 13.68 21.60 5.57
CA ARG A 309 13.10 22.73 4.84
C ARG A 309 12.75 22.35 3.41
N ASP A 310 13.69 21.72 2.70
CA ASP A 310 13.50 21.28 1.32
C ASP A 310 12.35 20.27 1.21
N LEU A 311 12.21 19.38 2.21
CA LEU A 311 11.08 18.47 2.27
C LEU A 311 9.74 19.21 2.42
N GLU A 312 9.65 20.24 3.27
CA GLU A 312 8.41 21.01 3.40
C GLU A 312 8.05 21.72 2.10
N GLU A 313 9.04 22.34 1.44
CA GLU A 313 8.84 22.98 0.15
C GLU A 313 8.45 21.95 -0.93
N ALA A 314 9.06 20.77 -0.97
CA ALA A 314 8.69 19.69 -1.89
C ALA A 314 7.27 19.17 -1.67
N LEU A 315 6.79 19.10 -0.42
CA LEU A 315 5.41 18.73 -0.09
C LEU A 315 4.40 19.76 -0.60
N GLU A 316 4.75 21.04 -0.62
CA GLU A 316 3.87 22.13 -1.07
C GLU A 316 3.93 22.37 -2.58
N MET A 317 5.13 22.33 -3.15
CA MET A 317 5.42 22.72 -4.52
C MET A 317 5.39 21.54 -5.51
N GLY A 318 5.48 20.29 -5.05
CA GLY A 318 5.56 19.14 -5.94
C GLY A 318 6.71 19.28 -6.95
N MET A 319 6.47 18.97 -8.22
CA MET A 319 7.48 19.09 -9.28
C MET A 319 7.98 20.52 -9.52
N ASP A 320 7.27 21.57 -9.09
CA ASP A 320 7.81 22.94 -9.16
C ASP A 320 9.09 23.08 -8.32
N TRP A 321 9.21 22.32 -7.21
CA TRP A 321 10.45 22.24 -6.44
C TRP A 321 11.55 21.56 -7.25
N SER A 322 11.26 20.41 -7.87
CA SER A 322 12.23 19.70 -8.71
C SER A 322 12.75 20.55 -9.87
N LEU A 323 11.88 21.37 -10.49
CA LEU A 323 12.25 22.28 -11.56
C LEU A 323 13.19 23.37 -11.07
N ARG A 324 12.85 24.00 -9.94
CA ARG A 324 13.67 25.05 -9.32
C ARG A 324 15.07 24.56 -8.94
N GLU A 325 15.18 23.34 -8.43
CA GLU A 325 16.46 22.73 -8.07
C GLU A 325 17.23 22.14 -9.26
N GLY A 326 16.66 22.15 -10.47
CA GLY A 326 17.32 21.69 -11.70
C GLY A 326 17.34 20.17 -11.90
N TYR A 327 16.45 19.43 -11.23
CA TYR A 327 16.35 17.97 -11.39
C TYR A 327 15.45 17.54 -12.56
N ILE A 328 14.67 18.45 -13.14
CA ILE A 328 13.81 18.16 -14.29
C ILE A 328 13.88 19.24 -15.35
N TRP A 329 13.40 18.89 -16.54
CA TRP A 329 13.11 19.84 -17.61
C TRP A 329 11.71 20.43 -17.41
N ALA A 330 11.45 21.59 -18.04
CA ALA A 330 10.16 22.26 -17.91
C ALA A 330 9.01 21.41 -18.49
N GLU A 331 9.28 20.68 -19.55
CA GLU A 331 8.33 19.84 -20.28
C GLU A 331 7.94 18.58 -19.49
N ASP A 332 8.78 18.16 -18.53
CA ASP A 332 8.50 16.98 -17.68
C ASP A 332 7.25 17.17 -16.82
N LYS A 333 6.98 18.42 -16.36
CA LYS A 333 5.75 18.71 -15.61
C LYS A 333 4.53 18.83 -16.52
N GLU A 334 4.69 19.24 -17.78
CA GLU A 334 3.58 19.29 -18.74
C GLU A 334 3.07 17.88 -19.07
N HIS A 335 3.96 16.88 -19.02
CA HIS A 335 3.67 15.47 -19.22
C HIS A 335 3.43 14.72 -17.89
N CYS A 336 2.95 15.41 -16.86
CA CYS A 336 2.65 14.82 -15.57
C CYS A 336 1.21 15.11 -15.18
N GLU A 337 0.51 14.10 -14.67
CA GLU A 337 -0.80 14.29 -14.04
C GLU A 337 -0.74 15.40 -12.97
N GLU A 338 -1.74 16.30 -12.97
CA GLU A 338 -1.78 17.52 -12.12
C GLU A 338 -0.58 18.46 -12.31
N TYR A 339 0.10 18.43 -13.46
CA TYR A 339 1.38 19.12 -13.65
C TYR A 339 2.42 18.77 -12.56
N GLY A 340 2.29 17.58 -11.95
CA GLY A 340 3.13 17.14 -10.84
C GLY A 340 2.92 17.86 -9.51
N ARG A 341 1.77 18.55 -9.32
CA ARG A 341 1.47 19.28 -8.08
C ARG A 341 -0.03 19.39 -7.80
N MET A 342 -0.44 18.88 -6.64
CA MET A 342 -1.74 19.17 -6.03
C MET A 342 -1.65 20.45 -5.20
N LEU A 343 -2.39 21.48 -5.62
CA LEU A 343 -2.35 22.84 -5.03
C LEU A 343 -2.88 22.93 -3.60
N GLN A 344 -3.77 22.03 -3.22
CA GLN A 344 -4.36 21.97 -1.88
C GLN A 344 -3.46 21.33 -0.82
N ALA A 345 -2.23 20.95 -1.18
CA ALA A 345 -1.29 20.38 -0.24
C ALA A 345 -1.00 21.34 0.92
N ASP A 346 -1.01 20.81 2.14
CA ASP A 346 -0.66 21.57 3.34
C ASP A 346 0.36 20.76 4.15
N PRO A 347 1.66 21.12 4.09
CA PRO A 347 2.72 20.42 4.83
C PRO A 347 2.51 20.43 6.34
N SER A 348 1.71 21.34 6.90
CA SER A 348 1.40 21.36 8.35
C SER A 348 0.49 20.20 8.77
N LYS A 349 -0.25 19.62 7.81
CA LYS A 349 -1.12 18.45 8.03
C LYS A 349 -0.37 17.12 7.89
N VAL A 350 0.84 17.13 7.35
CA VAL A 350 1.70 15.95 7.29
C VAL A 350 2.45 15.81 8.62
N SER A 351 2.22 14.69 9.32
CA SER A 351 2.78 14.49 10.65
C SER A 351 4.31 14.48 10.66
N MET A 352 4.91 14.89 11.79
CA MET A 352 6.36 14.81 11.98
C MET A 352 6.90 13.39 11.81
N ARG A 353 6.09 12.38 12.15
CA ARG A 353 6.44 10.97 11.94
C ARG A 353 6.50 10.62 10.45
N ALA A 354 5.55 11.10 9.66
CA ALA A 354 5.54 10.90 8.21
C ALA A 354 6.74 11.60 7.56
N LYS A 355 7.00 12.86 7.91
CA LYS A 355 8.17 13.61 7.44
C LYS A 355 9.48 12.91 7.80
N LYS A 356 9.64 12.44 9.05
CA LYS A 356 10.83 11.70 9.50
C LYS A 356 11.07 10.40 8.73
N ARG A 357 9.99 9.72 8.31
CA ARG A 357 10.09 8.50 7.47
C ARG A 357 10.42 8.82 6.02
N GLY A 358 9.83 9.89 5.46
CA GLY A 358 10.00 10.28 4.07
C GLY A 358 11.32 10.98 3.76
N LEU A 359 11.82 11.81 4.67
CA LEU A 359 13.03 12.61 4.47
C LEU A 359 14.22 11.78 3.93
N PRO A 360 14.62 10.64 4.55
CA PRO A 360 15.73 9.87 4.02
C PRO A 360 15.41 9.15 2.71
N GLN A 361 14.14 8.96 2.34
CA GLN A 361 13.72 8.05 1.26
C GLN A 361 13.43 8.73 -0.07
N LEU A 362 13.58 10.06 -0.18
CA LEU A 362 13.31 10.75 -1.45
C LEU A 362 14.36 10.34 -2.50
N GLY A 363 13.94 10.22 -3.76
CA GLY A 363 14.80 9.76 -4.85
C GLY A 363 15.16 8.29 -4.74
N THR A 364 14.30 7.48 -4.09
CA THR A 364 14.51 6.03 -3.97
C THR A 364 13.33 5.25 -4.55
N LEU A 365 13.63 4.09 -5.11
CA LEU A 365 12.63 3.22 -5.71
C LEU A 365 11.78 2.52 -4.65
N GLY A 366 12.43 2.01 -3.60
CA GLY A 366 11.77 1.23 -2.58
C GLY A 366 11.77 -0.26 -2.80
N ALA A 367 10.67 -0.93 -2.44
CA ALA A 367 10.53 -2.38 -2.44
C ALA A 367 9.09 -2.77 -2.81
N GLY A 368 8.78 -4.06 -2.86
CA GLY A 368 7.48 -4.56 -3.31
C GLY A 368 7.39 -4.57 -4.83
N ASN A 369 6.29 -4.06 -5.38
CA ASN A 369 6.05 -4.01 -6.83
C ASN A 369 6.72 -2.79 -7.51
N HIS A 370 7.58 -2.04 -6.82
CA HIS A 370 8.28 -0.91 -7.40
C HIS A 370 9.50 -1.37 -8.20
N TYR A 371 9.68 -0.80 -9.40
CA TYR A 371 10.75 -1.13 -10.33
C TYR A 371 11.16 0.08 -11.19
N ALA A 372 12.36 0.02 -11.75
CA ALA A 372 12.71 0.76 -12.94
C ALA A 372 13.08 -0.26 -14.04
N GLU A 373 12.48 -0.13 -15.21
CA GLU A 373 12.61 -1.11 -16.29
C GLU A 373 13.03 -0.44 -17.59
N ILE A 374 14.02 -1.03 -18.25
CA ILE A 374 14.34 -0.73 -19.65
C ILE A 374 13.51 -1.68 -20.49
N GLN A 375 12.68 -1.10 -21.35
CA GLN A 375 11.70 -1.82 -22.15
C GLN A 375 11.86 -1.46 -23.63
N VAL A 376 11.38 -2.34 -24.49
CA VAL A 376 11.40 -2.19 -25.95
C VAL A 376 9.97 -2.17 -26.46
N VAL A 377 9.68 -1.27 -27.41
CA VAL A 377 8.39 -1.23 -28.14
C VAL A 377 8.24 -2.50 -28.99
N ASP A 378 7.36 -3.39 -28.56
CA ASP A 378 7.11 -4.71 -29.15
C ASP A 378 5.98 -4.65 -30.20
N GLU A 379 4.91 -3.93 -29.87
CA GLU A 379 3.75 -3.74 -30.74
C GLU A 379 3.23 -2.29 -30.67
N ILE A 380 2.77 -1.77 -31.81
CA ILE A 380 2.10 -0.48 -31.92
C ILE A 380 0.69 -0.76 -32.47
N PHE A 381 -0.33 -0.43 -31.70
CA PHE A 381 -1.75 -0.61 -32.05
C PHE A 381 -2.38 0.67 -32.60
N ASP A 382 -1.91 1.83 -32.14
CA ASP A 382 -2.35 3.14 -32.61
C ASP A 382 -1.13 3.98 -33.02
N THR A 383 -0.84 3.98 -34.32
CA THR A 383 0.32 4.70 -34.87
C THR A 383 0.21 6.21 -34.69
N PHE A 384 -0.99 6.78 -34.71
CA PHE A 384 -1.16 8.23 -34.54
C PHE A 384 -0.84 8.63 -33.10
N ALA A 385 -1.41 7.92 -32.12
CA ALA A 385 -1.14 8.17 -30.71
C ALA A 385 0.33 7.88 -30.34
N ALA A 386 0.90 6.78 -30.84
CA ALA A 386 2.30 6.45 -30.61
C ALA A 386 3.25 7.55 -31.11
N ARG A 387 3.04 8.07 -32.32
CA ARG A 387 3.85 9.17 -32.87
C ARG A 387 3.74 10.46 -32.05
N LYS A 388 2.54 10.76 -31.52
CA LYS A 388 2.37 11.90 -30.60
C LYS A 388 3.12 11.72 -29.28
N MET A 389 3.32 10.48 -28.85
CA MET A 389 4.17 10.14 -27.70
C MET A 389 5.66 10.00 -28.07
N GLY A 390 6.06 10.39 -29.29
CA GLY A 390 7.44 10.28 -29.77
C GLY A 390 7.92 8.85 -30.00
N ILE A 391 6.99 7.92 -30.24
CA ILE A 391 7.25 6.52 -30.59
C ILE A 391 6.95 6.29 -32.07
N GLU A 392 7.98 6.09 -32.89
CA GLU A 392 7.84 6.05 -34.34
C GLU A 392 7.75 4.63 -34.90
N GLU A 393 8.51 3.70 -34.33
CA GLU A 393 8.61 2.33 -34.82
C GLU A 393 8.89 1.30 -33.71
N LYS A 394 8.76 0.03 -34.06
CA LYS A 394 9.06 -1.09 -33.15
C LYS A 394 10.56 -1.16 -32.88
N GLY A 395 10.93 -1.63 -31.69
CA GLY A 395 12.31 -1.74 -31.27
C GLY A 395 12.84 -0.51 -30.53
N GLN A 396 12.10 0.61 -30.51
CA GLN A 396 12.49 1.81 -29.76
C GLN A 396 12.53 1.51 -28.25
N VAL A 397 13.53 2.06 -27.57
CA VAL A 397 13.77 1.83 -26.14
C VAL A 397 13.05 2.89 -25.31
N CYS A 398 12.39 2.41 -24.26
CA CYS A 398 11.72 3.23 -23.26
C CYS A 398 12.20 2.85 -21.86
N VAL A 399 12.02 3.75 -20.90
CA VAL A 399 12.29 3.47 -19.48
C VAL A 399 11.04 3.72 -18.66
N MET A 400 10.55 2.70 -17.97
CA MET A 400 9.40 2.78 -17.09
C MET A 400 9.85 2.82 -15.63
N ILE A 401 9.37 3.79 -14.86
CA ILE A 401 9.66 3.95 -13.43
C ILE A 401 8.35 3.84 -12.66
N HIS A 402 8.22 2.81 -11.82
CA HIS A 402 7.08 2.59 -10.94
C HIS A 402 7.48 2.81 -9.49
N CYS A 403 6.96 3.88 -8.88
CA CYS A 403 7.17 4.19 -7.47
C CYS A 403 6.07 5.13 -6.92
N GLY A 404 6.05 5.32 -5.61
CA GLY A 404 5.11 6.18 -4.90
C GLY A 404 5.74 7.06 -3.83
N SER A 405 4.95 7.34 -2.79
CA SER A 405 5.28 8.26 -1.69
C SER A 405 6.06 7.61 -0.55
N ARG A 406 6.50 6.36 -0.74
CA ARG A 406 7.40 5.65 0.17
C ARG A 406 6.80 5.57 1.59
N GLY A 407 7.64 5.64 2.61
CA GLY A 407 7.21 5.62 4.00
C GLY A 407 6.39 6.83 4.43
N LEU A 408 6.42 7.93 3.66
CA LEU A 408 5.70 9.17 3.98
C LEU A 408 4.19 8.97 3.79
N GLY A 409 3.75 8.60 2.58
CA GLY A 409 2.32 8.40 2.34
C GLY A 409 1.74 7.24 3.12
N HIS A 410 2.50 6.16 3.34
CA HIS A 410 2.07 5.08 4.22
C HIS A 410 1.75 5.61 5.62
N GLN A 411 2.59 6.50 6.15
CA GLN A 411 2.35 7.08 7.47
C GLN A 411 1.17 8.04 7.45
N VAL A 412 1.00 8.86 6.41
CA VAL A 412 -0.18 9.73 6.23
C VAL A 412 -1.48 8.92 6.25
N ALA A 413 -1.55 7.82 5.49
CA ALA A 413 -2.71 6.93 5.48
C ALA A 413 -2.96 6.30 6.87
N THR A 414 -1.88 5.88 7.56
CA THR A 414 -1.98 5.28 8.90
C THR A 414 -2.50 6.28 9.93
N ASP A 415 -2.01 7.52 9.90
CA ASP A 415 -2.41 8.59 10.81
C ASP A 415 -3.89 8.96 10.57
N ALA A 416 -4.31 9.03 9.30
CA ALA A 416 -5.69 9.31 8.91
C ALA A 416 -6.66 8.22 9.35
N LEU A 417 -6.31 6.93 9.22
CA LEU A 417 -7.15 5.82 9.69
C LEU A 417 -7.48 5.94 11.18
N VAL A 418 -6.48 6.29 12.01
CA VAL A 418 -6.68 6.48 13.46
C VAL A 418 -7.59 7.67 13.77
N ALA A 419 -7.45 8.77 13.03
CA ALA A 419 -8.33 9.94 13.18
C ALA A 419 -9.77 9.60 12.75
N MET A 420 -9.93 8.89 11.63
CA MET A 420 -11.23 8.58 11.05
C MET A 420 -12.00 7.53 11.84
N GLU A 421 -11.36 6.55 12.48
CA GLU A 421 -12.05 5.65 13.42
C GLU A 421 -12.75 6.43 14.55
N LYS A 422 -12.17 7.55 15.00
CA LYS A 422 -12.80 8.43 15.99
C LYS A 422 -13.93 9.26 15.37
N ALA A 423 -13.70 9.81 14.17
CA ALA A 423 -14.71 10.59 13.44
C ALA A 423 -15.97 9.76 13.15
N MET A 424 -15.83 8.53 12.68
CA MET A 424 -16.97 7.63 12.44
C MET A 424 -17.82 7.39 13.69
N LYS A 425 -17.18 7.20 14.85
CA LYS A 425 -17.90 7.02 16.12
C LYS A 425 -18.66 8.28 16.53
N ARG A 426 -18.06 9.46 16.33
CA ARG A 426 -18.70 10.76 16.60
C ARG A 426 -19.89 11.00 15.66
N ASP A 427 -19.69 10.74 14.37
CA ASP A 427 -20.61 11.08 13.29
C ASP A 427 -21.59 9.94 12.97
N LYS A 428 -21.53 8.84 13.74
CA LYS A 428 -22.35 7.64 13.61
C LYS A 428 -22.32 7.03 12.20
N ILE A 429 -21.14 7.04 11.58
CA ILE A 429 -20.93 6.42 10.27
C ILE A 429 -20.79 4.91 10.47
N GLU A 430 -21.78 4.16 10.01
CA GLU A 430 -21.76 2.71 10.02
C GLU A 430 -21.22 2.15 8.70
N VAL A 431 -20.28 1.21 8.80
CA VAL A 431 -19.67 0.53 7.66
C VAL A 431 -19.71 -0.98 7.87
N ASN A 432 -19.79 -1.72 6.77
CA ASN A 432 -19.81 -3.19 6.80
C ASN A 432 -18.45 -3.81 7.18
N ASP A 433 -17.36 -3.06 7.03
CA ASP A 433 -16.01 -3.49 7.35
C ASP A 433 -15.25 -2.34 8.02
N ARG A 434 -14.60 -2.61 9.15
CA ARG A 434 -13.79 -1.62 9.88
C ARG A 434 -12.65 -1.04 9.03
N GLN A 435 -12.17 -1.77 8.03
CA GLN A 435 -11.14 -1.31 7.11
C GLN A 435 -11.64 -0.22 6.15
N LEU A 436 -12.95 0.04 6.08
CA LEU A 436 -13.55 1.18 5.38
C LEU A 436 -13.61 2.44 6.25
N ALA A 437 -12.63 2.62 7.14
CA ALA A 437 -12.56 3.81 7.96
C ALA A 437 -12.56 5.08 7.08
N CYS A 438 -13.42 6.03 7.43
CA CYS A 438 -13.68 7.22 6.64
C CYS A 438 -14.15 8.40 7.50
N ALA A 439 -14.15 9.61 6.95
CA ALA A 439 -14.78 10.78 7.54
C ALA A 439 -15.60 11.51 6.49
N ARG A 440 -16.55 12.36 6.92
CA ARG A 440 -17.23 13.26 5.98
C ARG A 440 -16.20 14.14 5.28
N ILE A 441 -16.36 14.37 3.99
CA ILE A 441 -15.40 15.15 3.18
C ILE A 441 -15.14 16.51 3.82
N ASN A 442 -16.21 17.18 4.26
CA ASN A 442 -16.16 18.53 4.82
C ASN A 442 -15.84 18.57 6.33
N SER A 443 -15.60 17.43 6.99
CA SER A 443 -15.16 17.44 8.39
C SER A 443 -13.70 17.87 8.51
N GLN A 444 -13.27 18.24 9.72
CA GLN A 444 -11.87 18.55 10.00
C GLN A 444 -10.94 17.38 9.62
N GLU A 445 -11.30 16.15 9.99
CA GLU A 445 -10.51 14.96 9.66
C GLU A 445 -10.48 14.66 8.15
N GLY A 446 -11.60 14.87 7.45
CA GLY A 446 -11.68 14.70 6.00
C GLY A 446 -10.76 15.69 5.26
N GLN A 447 -10.85 16.98 5.61
CA GLN A 447 -10.04 18.04 5.02
C GLN A 447 -8.56 17.91 5.37
N ASP A 448 -8.22 17.57 6.63
CA ASP A 448 -6.82 17.34 7.03
C ASP A 448 -6.22 16.15 6.29
N TYR A 449 -6.99 15.08 6.06
CA TYR A 449 -6.53 13.96 5.25
C TYR A 449 -6.32 14.35 3.79
N LEU A 450 -7.26 15.06 3.16
CA LEU A 450 -7.12 15.48 1.75
C LEU A 450 -5.90 16.36 1.53
N LYS A 451 -5.63 17.31 2.43
CA LYS A 451 -4.45 18.18 2.37
C LYS A 451 -3.14 17.44 2.60
N SER A 452 -3.10 16.51 3.57
CA SER A 452 -1.91 15.69 3.82
C SER A 452 -1.67 14.62 2.75
N MET A 453 -2.73 14.08 2.15
CA MET A 453 -2.67 13.21 0.98
C MET A 453 -2.12 13.96 -0.23
N ALA A 454 -2.58 15.20 -0.48
CA ALA A 454 -2.02 16.05 -1.53
C ALA A 454 -0.52 16.32 -1.30
N GLY A 455 -0.09 16.59 -0.06
CA GLY A 455 1.34 16.67 0.27
C GLY A 455 2.10 15.37 -0.01
N ALA A 456 1.55 14.21 0.36
CA ALA A 456 2.15 12.92 0.02
C ALA A 456 2.19 12.64 -1.48
N ALA A 457 1.20 13.11 -2.23
CA ALA A 457 1.17 13.02 -3.69
C ALA A 457 2.27 13.86 -4.33
N ASN A 458 2.44 15.11 -3.88
CA ASN A 458 3.53 15.99 -4.28
C ASN A 458 4.89 15.35 -4.04
N TYR A 459 5.10 14.76 -2.85
CA TYR A 459 6.31 14.00 -2.56
C TYR A 459 6.56 12.85 -3.55
N ALA A 460 5.53 12.09 -3.94
CA ALA A 460 5.68 10.97 -4.87
C ALA A 460 6.08 11.44 -6.28
N TRP A 461 5.54 12.56 -6.77
CA TRP A 461 5.96 13.13 -8.05
C TRP A 461 7.40 13.65 -7.99
N VAL A 462 7.79 14.30 -6.90
CA VAL A 462 9.20 14.68 -6.65
C VAL A 462 10.09 13.43 -6.61
N ASN A 463 9.61 12.34 -6.04
CA ASN A 463 10.36 11.09 -5.99
C ASN A 463 10.55 10.46 -7.39
N ARG A 464 9.51 10.42 -8.22
CA ARG A 464 9.61 9.92 -9.60
C ARG A 464 10.44 10.82 -10.50
N SER A 465 10.32 12.14 -10.35
CA SER A 465 11.15 13.11 -11.08
C SER A 465 12.63 13.00 -10.69
N SER A 466 12.91 12.79 -9.40
CA SER A 466 14.25 12.50 -8.90
C SER A 466 14.86 11.27 -9.57
N MET A 467 14.09 10.18 -9.69
CA MET A 467 14.60 8.98 -10.39
C MET A 467 14.69 9.15 -11.91
N THR A 468 13.87 10.04 -12.50
CA THR A 468 13.98 10.44 -13.91
C THR A 468 15.36 11.08 -14.15
N PHE A 469 15.77 12.01 -13.28
CA PHE A 469 17.10 12.62 -13.30
C PHE A 469 18.21 11.58 -13.21
N LEU A 470 18.13 10.66 -12.25
CA LEU A 470 19.15 9.61 -12.04
C LEU A 470 19.23 8.63 -13.21
N CYS A 471 18.09 8.28 -13.81
CA CYS A 471 18.03 7.49 -15.02
C CYS A 471 18.74 8.18 -16.19
N ARG A 472 18.45 9.47 -16.41
CA ARG A 472 19.13 10.29 -17.41
C ARG A 472 20.65 10.32 -17.21
N GLN A 473 21.13 10.46 -15.97
CA GLN A 473 22.57 10.40 -15.65
C GLN A 473 23.18 9.04 -15.97
N SER A 474 22.47 7.95 -15.66
CA SER A 474 22.93 6.60 -15.95
C SER A 474 23.07 6.35 -17.45
N PHE A 475 22.08 6.75 -18.26
CA PHE A 475 22.13 6.64 -19.72
C PHE A 475 23.23 7.53 -20.31
N ALA A 476 23.32 8.78 -19.87
CA ALA A 476 24.36 9.71 -20.33
C ALA A 476 25.77 9.15 -20.13
N LYS A 477 26.02 8.56 -18.95
CA LYS A 477 27.29 7.88 -18.63
C LYS A 477 27.56 6.69 -19.56
N MET A 478 26.56 5.86 -19.83
CA MET A 478 26.73 4.63 -20.59
C MET A 478 26.89 4.85 -22.08
N PHE A 479 26.20 5.85 -22.64
CA PHE A 479 26.26 6.18 -24.07
C PHE A 479 27.24 7.32 -24.39
N ASN A 480 27.89 7.91 -23.37
CA ASN A 480 28.78 9.06 -23.52
C ASN A 480 28.12 10.19 -24.35
N SER A 481 26.87 10.49 -24.02
CA SER A 481 26.01 11.43 -24.72
C SER A 481 25.15 12.18 -23.71
N THR A 482 24.59 13.33 -24.07
CA THR A 482 23.70 14.05 -23.16
C THR A 482 22.30 13.41 -23.15
N PRO A 483 21.51 13.53 -22.08
CA PRO A 483 20.15 13.02 -22.09
C PRO A 483 19.23 13.67 -23.14
N ASP A 484 19.57 14.90 -23.56
CA ASP A 484 18.88 15.63 -24.63
C ASP A 484 19.19 15.01 -26.01
N ASP A 485 20.47 14.75 -26.30
CA ASP A 485 20.89 14.03 -27.52
C ASP A 485 20.33 12.59 -27.60
N LEU A 486 20.04 11.98 -26.44
CA LEU A 486 19.40 10.67 -26.31
C LEU A 486 17.85 10.75 -26.34
N ASP A 487 17.29 11.94 -26.50
CA ASP A 487 15.86 12.21 -26.59
C ASP A 487 15.05 11.65 -25.40
N MET A 488 15.60 11.78 -24.18
CA MET A 488 15.06 11.18 -22.96
C MET A 488 13.88 11.96 -22.34
N HIS A 489 12.84 12.23 -23.13
CA HIS A 489 11.64 12.95 -22.70
C HIS A 489 10.63 12.04 -21.98
N VAL A 490 9.88 12.63 -21.04
CA VAL A 490 8.76 11.95 -20.38
C VAL A 490 7.58 11.86 -21.35
N ILE A 491 7.10 10.66 -21.62
CA ILE A 491 5.82 10.45 -22.34
C ILE A 491 4.68 10.87 -21.42
N TYR A 492 4.61 10.28 -20.23
CA TYR A 492 3.63 10.66 -19.22
C TYR A 492 4.02 10.17 -17.81
N ASP A 493 3.40 10.74 -16.79
CA ASP A 493 3.44 10.29 -15.39
C ASP A 493 2.01 10.29 -14.83
N VAL A 494 1.57 9.14 -14.33
CA VAL A 494 0.20 8.94 -13.85
C VAL A 494 0.13 8.18 -12.54
N SER A 495 -0.79 8.61 -11.68
CA SER A 495 -1.09 7.97 -10.40
C SER A 495 -2.07 6.81 -10.53
N HIS A 496 -1.96 5.81 -9.66
CA HIS A 496 -2.99 4.78 -9.49
C HIS A 496 -3.52 4.60 -8.06
N ASN A 497 -3.06 5.42 -7.10
CA ASN A 497 -3.51 5.43 -5.72
C ASN A 497 -3.75 6.88 -5.26
N ILE A 498 -4.94 7.43 -5.52
CA ILE A 498 -5.20 8.85 -5.29
C ILE A 498 -6.71 9.11 -5.11
N ALA A 499 -7.07 10.18 -4.42
CA ALA A 499 -8.41 10.76 -4.51
C ALA A 499 -8.31 12.15 -5.17
N LYS A 500 -9.17 12.43 -6.14
CA LYS A 500 -9.19 13.72 -6.85
C LYS A 500 -10.59 14.30 -6.92
N VAL A 501 -10.67 15.62 -6.84
CA VAL A 501 -11.90 16.36 -7.11
C VAL A 501 -11.99 16.56 -8.61
N GLU A 502 -13.04 16.05 -9.23
CA GLU A 502 -13.22 16.03 -10.69
C GLU A 502 -14.67 16.33 -11.05
N GLU A 503 -14.89 16.90 -12.23
CA GLU A 503 -16.23 17.15 -12.75
C GLU A 503 -16.67 16.01 -13.67
N HIS A 504 -17.85 15.46 -13.40
CA HIS A 504 -18.41 14.32 -14.15
C HIS A 504 -19.90 14.50 -14.39
N PHE A 505 -20.41 13.94 -15.50
CA PHE A 505 -21.84 13.88 -15.76
C PHE A 505 -22.46 12.64 -15.14
N VAL A 506 -23.42 12.82 -14.23
CA VAL A 506 -24.16 11.73 -13.60
C VAL A 506 -25.66 11.97 -13.79
N GLY A 507 -26.31 11.07 -14.53
CA GLY A 507 -27.74 11.20 -14.84
C GLY A 507 -28.04 12.46 -15.66
N GLY A 508 -27.14 12.81 -16.60
CA GLY A 508 -27.27 13.99 -17.45
C GLY A 508 -26.98 15.33 -16.77
N LYS A 509 -26.52 15.34 -15.50
CA LYS A 509 -26.14 16.55 -14.76
C LYS A 509 -24.67 16.52 -14.40
N GLN A 510 -23.98 17.63 -14.64
CA GLN A 510 -22.61 17.83 -14.15
C GLN A 510 -22.61 17.87 -12.62
N ARG A 511 -21.67 17.16 -12.00
CA ARG A 511 -21.45 17.12 -10.55
C ARG A 511 -19.96 17.18 -10.27
N THR A 512 -19.62 17.78 -9.14
CA THR A 512 -18.25 17.79 -8.61
C THR A 512 -18.09 16.59 -7.68
N LEU A 513 -17.21 15.66 -8.02
CA LEU A 513 -17.05 14.39 -7.32
C LEU A 513 -15.65 14.23 -6.76
N LEU A 514 -15.54 13.64 -5.57
CA LEU A 514 -14.29 13.11 -5.04
C LEU A 514 -14.11 11.66 -5.52
N VAL A 515 -13.33 11.47 -6.58
CA VAL A 515 -13.06 10.18 -7.19
C VAL A 515 -11.89 9.51 -6.48
N HIS A 516 -12.17 8.42 -5.77
CA HIS A 516 -11.16 7.55 -5.16
C HIS A 516 -10.73 6.49 -6.17
N ARG A 517 -9.42 6.37 -6.36
CA ARG A 517 -8.78 5.36 -7.21
C ARG A 517 -7.72 4.64 -6.41
N LYS A 518 -7.88 3.32 -6.23
CA LYS A 518 -6.89 2.45 -5.60
C LYS A 518 -6.55 1.30 -6.53
N GLY A 519 -5.31 1.25 -6.99
CA GLY A 519 -4.92 0.40 -8.11
C GLY A 519 -5.77 0.66 -9.35
N SER A 520 -6.09 1.92 -9.64
CA SER A 520 -6.81 2.31 -10.86
C SER A 520 -6.33 3.67 -11.32
N THR A 521 -6.31 3.87 -12.62
CA THR A 521 -5.62 4.99 -13.26
C THR A 521 -6.63 5.92 -13.92
N ARG A 522 -6.39 7.23 -13.86
CA ARG A 522 -7.17 8.20 -14.64
C ARG A 522 -6.89 8.00 -16.13
N ALA A 523 -7.94 8.10 -16.95
CA ALA A 523 -7.95 7.81 -18.38
C ALA A 523 -8.88 8.79 -19.11
N PHE A 524 -8.59 10.09 -19.02
CA PHE A 524 -9.43 11.12 -19.62
C PHE A 524 -9.49 11.03 -21.15
N PRO A 525 -10.66 11.33 -21.73
CA PRO A 525 -10.90 11.20 -23.17
C PRO A 525 -10.13 12.24 -23.98
N PRO A 526 -10.07 12.09 -25.33
CA PRO A 526 -9.70 13.20 -26.21
C PRO A 526 -10.46 14.48 -25.86
N HIS A 527 -9.82 15.62 -26.10
CA HIS A 527 -10.34 16.98 -25.88
C HIS A 527 -10.58 17.39 -24.42
N HIS A 528 -10.23 16.54 -23.45
CA HIS A 528 -10.37 16.90 -22.05
C HIS A 528 -9.39 18.03 -21.67
N PRO A 529 -9.81 19.11 -21.00
CA PRO A 529 -8.95 20.30 -20.78
C PRO A 529 -7.74 20.04 -19.88
N LEU A 530 -7.78 18.98 -19.07
CA LEU A 530 -6.70 18.61 -18.15
C LEU A 530 -5.64 17.66 -18.75
N ILE A 531 -5.72 17.30 -20.03
CA ILE A 531 -4.68 16.50 -20.69
C ILE A 531 -3.70 17.41 -21.45
N PRO A 532 -2.42 17.02 -21.60
CA PRO A 532 -1.43 17.82 -22.32
C PRO A 532 -1.88 18.13 -23.75
N VAL A 533 -1.45 19.28 -24.28
CA VAL A 533 -1.85 19.78 -25.61
C VAL A 533 -1.57 18.74 -26.71
N ASP A 534 -0.43 18.06 -26.63
CA ASP A 534 -0.01 17.06 -27.61
C ASP A 534 -0.93 15.83 -27.67
N TYR A 535 -1.64 15.55 -26.58
CA TYR A 535 -2.52 14.40 -26.41
C TYR A 535 -4.01 14.73 -26.51
N GLN A 536 -4.36 15.99 -26.82
CA GLN A 536 -5.74 16.44 -26.97
C GLN A 536 -6.52 15.61 -28.00
N LEU A 537 -5.88 15.08 -29.05
CA LEU A 537 -6.55 14.27 -30.08
C LEU A 537 -6.50 12.76 -29.80
N THR A 538 -5.70 12.31 -28.85
CA THR A 538 -5.45 10.89 -28.59
C THR A 538 -6.14 10.41 -27.32
N GLY A 539 -6.46 11.34 -26.41
CA GLY A 539 -6.81 11.04 -25.03
C GLY A 539 -5.56 10.89 -24.15
N GLN A 540 -5.78 10.89 -22.83
CA GLN A 540 -4.70 10.81 -21.85
C GLN A 540 -3.91 9.50 -22.00
N PRO A 541 -2.57 9.52 -22.05
CA PRO A 541 -1.77 8.31 -21.92
C PRO A 541 -2.01 7.64 -20.57
N VAL A 542 -2.14 6.31 -20.59
CA VAL A 542 -2.33 5.49 -19.40
C VAL A 542 -1.25 4.41 -19.39
N LEU A 543 -0.45 4.39 -18.32
CA LEU A 543 0.71 3.51 -18.21
C LEU A 543 0.36 2.28 -17.37
N ILE A 544 0.38 1.11 -17.99
CA ILE A 544 0.00 -0.16 -17.38
C ILE A 544 1.25 -1.02 -17.20
N GLY A 545 1.69 -1.11 -15.94
CA GLY A 545 2.83 -1.94 -15.56
C GLY A 545 2.47 -3.43 -15.56
N GLY A 546 3.33 -4.24 -16.18
CA GLY A 546 3.29 -5.69 -16.05
C GLY A 546 3.93 -6.17 -14.75
N THR A 547 4.82 -7.15 -14.90
CA THR A 547 5.70 -7.69 -13.86
C THR A 547 7.13 -7.71 -14.41
N MET A 548 8.12 -8.04 -13.58
CA MET A 548 9.53 -8.12 -14.01
C MET A 548 9.82 -9.11 -15.15
N GLY A 549 8.84 -9.91 -15.59
CA GLY A 549 8.98 -10.85 -16.71
C GLY A 549 7.80 -10.84 -17.69
N THR A 550 6.96 -9.80 -17.66
CA THR A 550 5.82 -9.70 -18.58
C THR A 550 5.77 -8.34 -19.24
N CYS A 551 4.99 -8.22 -20.32
CA CYS A 551 4.87 -6.97 -21.06
C CYS A 551 4.19 -5.87 -20.22
N SER A 552 4.50 -4.62 -20.53
CA SER A 552 3.75 -3.45 -20.10
C SER A 552 2.97 -2.87 -21.28
N TYR A 553 2.02 -1.98 -21.02
CA TYR A 553 1.24 -1.32 -22.07
C TYR A 553 1.13 0.18 -21.85
N VAL A 554 1.01 0.92 -22.95
CA VAL A 554 0.47 2.27 -22.98
C VAL A 554 -0.91 2.19 -23.60
N LEU A 555 -1.92 2.72 -22.90
CA LEU A 555 -3.28 2.89 -23.39
C LEU A 555 -3.61 4.38 -23.54
N THR A 556 -4.75 4.70 -24.13
CA THR A 556 -5.32 6.05 -24.10
C THR A 556 -6.73 6.05 -23.53
N GLY A 557 -7.11 7.17 -22.89
CA GLY A 557 -8.47 7.40 -22.41
C GLY A 557 -9.49 7.54 -23.53
N THR A 558 -10.77 7.35 -23.20
CA THR A 558 -11.89 7.26 -24.16
C THR A 558 -13.15 7.91 -23.61
N ASP A 559 -14.04 8.36 -24.50
CA ASP A 559 -15.33 8.94 -24.10
C ASP A 559 -16.18 7.94 -23.30
N ARG A 560 -16.21 6.69 -23.75
CA ARG A 560 -16.92 5.63 -23.02
C ARG A 560 -16.34 5.38 -21.63
N GLY A 561 -15.02 5.45 -21.46
CA GLY A 561 -14.39 5.44 -20.14
C GLY A 561 -14.79 6.63 -19.27
N MET A 562 -14.93 7.82 -19.87
CA MET A 562 -15.42 9.01 -19.16
C MET A 562 -16.84 8.78 -18.60
N GLU A 563 -17.72 8.19 -19.41
CA GLU A 563 -19.12 7.94 -19.06
C GLU A 563 -19.32 6.77 -18.09
N GLU A 564 -18.67 5.63 -18.33
CA GLU A 564 -18.94 4.37 -17.61
C GLU A 564 -18.11 4.22 -16.33
N THR A 565 -16.91 4.81 -16.28
CA THR A 565 -15.94 4.58 -15.19
C THR A 565 -15.33 5.86 -14.63
N PHE A 566 -16.00 7.01 -14.80
CA PHE A 566 -15.49 8.32 -14.35
C PHE A 566 -14.08 8.61 -14.88
N GLY A 567 -13.85 8.31 -16.16
CA GLY A 567 -12.56 8.47 -16.82
C GLY A 567 -11.47 7.65 -16.13
N SER A 568 -11.75 6.38 -15.82
CA SER A 568 -10.80 5.51 -15.11
C SER A 568 -10.60 4.16 -15.81
N THR A 569 -9.40 3.60 -15.71
CA THR A 569 -9.07 2.25 -16.22
C THR A 569 -8.10 1.53 -15.27
N CYS A 570 -7.69 0.31 -15.63
CA CYS A 570 -6.75 -0.51 -14.86
C CYS A 570 -5.40 0.19 -14.58
N HIS A 571 -4.58 -0.38 -13.70
CA HIS A 571 -3.24 0.13 -13.39
C HIS A 571 -2.10 -0.84 -13.70
N GLY A 572 -2.40 -2.14 -13.76
CA GLY A 572 -1.39 -3.16 -13.97
C GLY A 572 -1.99 -4.56 -14.03
N ALA A 573 -1.17 -5.57 -13.81
CA ALA A 573 -1.61 -6.96 -13.83
C ALA A 573 -2.55 -7.32 -12.66
N GLY A 574 -2.34 -6.75 -11.47
CA GLY A 574 -3.04 -7.15 -10.24
C GLY A 574 -2.61 -8.53 -9.74
N ARG A 575 -2.62 -8.74 -8.42
CA ARG A 575 -2.13 -10.01 -7.85
C ARG A 575 -3.15 -11.13 -7.98
N ALA A 576 -2.70 -12.30 -8.43
CA ALA A 576 -3.46 -13.55 -8.38
C ALA A 576 -3.16 -14.34 -7.11
N LEU A 577 -1.94 -14.20 -6.56
CA LEU A 577 -1.49 -14.89 -5.34
C LEU A 577 -1.04 -13.90 -4.27
N SER A 578 -1.32 -14.22 -3.00
CA SER A 578 -0.76 -13.46 -1.88
C SER A 578 0.76 -13.63 -1.82
N ARG A 579 1.49 -12.63 -1.30
CA ARG A 579 2.94 -12.71 -1.11
C ARG A 579 3.36 -13.95 -0.30
N ALA A 580 2.61 -14.27 0.75
CA ALA A 580 2.86 -15.45 1.57
C ALA A 580 2.60 -16.78 0.84
N LYS A 581 1.68 -16.81 -0.13
CA LYS A 581 1.49 -17.98 -1.01
C LYS A 581 2.59 -18.08 -2.05
N SER A 582 3.02 -16.95 -2.61
CA SER A 582 4.10 -16.87 -3.61
C SER A 582 5.42 -17.39 -3.04
N ARG A 583 5.83 -16.91 -1.85
CA ARG A 583 7.03 -17.40 -1.13
C ARG A 583 7.02 -18.88 -0.77
N ARG A 584 5.85 -19.52 -0.70
CA ARG A 584 5.73 -20.94 -0.37
C ARG A 584 5.78 -21.83 -1.61
N ASN A 585 5.42 -21.28 -2.77
CA ASN A 585 5.18 -22.04 -3.98
C ASN A 585 6.27 -21.86 -5.04
N LEU A 586 7.05 -20.77 -4.96
CA LEU A 586 8.02 -20.39 -5.97
C LEU A 586 9.42 -20.40 -5.38
N ASP A 587 10.39 -20.91 -6.14
CA ASP A 587 11.81 -20.81 -5.82
C ASP A 587 12.43 -19.61 -6.55
N TYR A 588 13.31 -18.87 -5.87
CA TYR A 588 13.89 -17.66 -6.44
C TYR A 588 14.89 -17.94 -7.58
N MET A 589 15.60 -19.08 -7.54
CA MET A 589 16.55 -19.46 -8.60
C MET A 589 15.80 -19.78 -9.89
N ASP A 590 14.67 -20.48 -9.78
CA ASP A 590 13.82 -20.79 -10.93
C ASP A 590 13.27 -19.52 -11.58
N VAL A 591 12.83 -18.55 -10.77
CA VAL A 591 12.35 -17.26 -11.28
C VAL A 591 13.48 -16.48 -11.97
N LEU A 592 14.67 -16.39 -11.37
CA LEU A 592 15.81 -15.70 -11.98
C LEU A 592 16.24 -16.35 -13.29
N LYS A 593 16.31 -17.69 -13.32
CA LYS A 593 16.63 -18.45 -14.53
C LYS A 593 15.59 -18.25 -15.62
N ALA A 594 14.29 -18.25 -15.28
CA ALA A 594 13.23 -18.02 -16.25
C ALA A 594 13.28 -16.62 -16.86
N LEU A 595 13.75 -15.60 -16.12
CA LEU A 595 14.00 -14.25 -16.63
C LEU A 595 15.25 -14.20 -17.52
N GLU A 596 16.31 -14.90 -17.13
CA GLU A 596 17.54 -15.03 -17.93
C GLU A 596 17.28 -15.74 -19.27
N ASP A 597 16.49 -16.82 -19.26
CA ASP A 597 16.06 -17.56 -20.46
C ASP A 597 15.22 -16.68 -21.41
N GLN A 598 14.56 -15.65 -20.88
CA GLN A 598 13.85 -14.62 -21.66
C GLN A 598 14.76 -13.47 -22.12
N GLY A 599 16.05 -13.51 -21.76
CA GLY A 599 17.01 -12.47 -22.08
C GLY A 599 16.86 -11.20 -21.23
N ILE A 600 16.23 -11.27 -20.06
CA ILE A 600 15.99 -10.11 -19.19
C ILE A 600 17.13 -9.97 -18.17
N SER A 601 17.83 -8.83 -18.21
CA SER A 601 18.84 -8.48 -17.20
C SER A 601 18.17 -8.02 -15.91
N ILE A 602 18.40 -8.68 -14.79
CA ILE A 602 17.80 -8.30 -13.50
C ILE A 602 18.84 -7.83 -12.49
N ARG A 603 18.51 -6.75 -11.76
CA ARG A 603 19.25 -6.28 -10.58
C ARG A 603 18.28 -6.14 -9.41
N VAL A 604 18.52 -6.88 -8.34
CA VAL A 604 17.67 -6.88 -7.14
C VAL A 604 18.46 -6.55 -5.89
N ALA A 605 17.89 -5.72 -5.02
CA ALA A 605 18.48 -5.45 -3.71
C ALA A 605 18.45 -6.68 -2.79
N SER A 606 17.42 -7.53 -2.91
CA SER A 606 17.28 -8.74 -2.11
C SER A 606 16.70 -9.90 -2.93
N PRO A 607 17.41 -11.03 -3.06
CA PRO A 607 16.90 -12.21 -3.76
C PRO A 607 15.57 -12.74 -3.18
N LYS A 608 15.36 -12.58 -1.87
CA LYS A 608 14.13 -13.04 -1.20
C LYS A 608 12.87 -12.32 -1.69
N LEU A 609 13.00 -11.10 -2.21
CA LEU A 609 11.89 -10.29 -2.72
C LEU A 609 11.55 -10.60 -4.19
N VAL A 610 12.33 -11.46 -4.87
CA VAL A 610 12.07 -11.89 -6.25
C VAL A 610 10.83 -12.79 -6.28
N MET A 611 10.74 -13.79 -5.38
CA MET A 611 9.61 -14.73 -5.32
C MET A 611 8.27 -14.04 -5.06
N GLU A 612 8.26 -12.94 -4.31
CA GLU A 612 7.05 -12.19 -4.01
C GLU A 612 6.47 -11.49 -5.24
N GLU A 613 7.34 -11.17 -6.20
CA GLU A 613 7.01 -10.33 -7.36
C GLU A 613 7.14 -11.09 -8.69
N ALA A 614 7.27 -12.42 -8.61
CA ALA A 614 7.34 -13.34 -9.75
C ALA A 614 6.10 -13.20 -10.66
N PRO A 615 6.24 -13.32 -12.00
CA PRO A 615 5.14 -13.23 -12.95
C PRO A 615 3.90 -14.06 -12.59
N GLU A 616 4.11 -15.28 -12.08
CA GLU A 616 3.07 -16.25 -11.68
C GLU A 616 2.25 -15.80 -10.47
N SER A 617 2.74 -14.79 -9.74
CA SER A 617 2.03 -14.20 -8.61
C SER A 617 0.94 -13.21 -9.04
N TYR A 618 0.95 -12.83 -10.32
CA TYR A 618 0.07 -11.83 -10.91
C TYR A 618 -0.90 -12.46 -11.90
N LYS A 619 -1.98 -11.73 -12.21
CA LYS A 619 -2.83 -12.09 -13.35
C LYS A 619 -2.07 -11.80 -14.65
N ASN A 620 -2.58 -12.31 -15.77
CA ASN A 620 -2.04 -11.95 -17.06
C ASN A 620 -2.45 -10.51 -17.41
N VAL A 621 -1.46 -9.62 -17.53
CA VAL A 621 -1.66 -8.21 -17.88
C VAL A 621 -2.33 -8.01 -19.24
N THR A 622 -2.09 -8.92 -20.19
CA THR A 622 -2.74 -8.86 -21.52
C THR A 622 -4.24 -9.14 -21.42
N ASP A 623 -4.67 -10.05 -20.54
CA ASP A 623 -6.09 -10.30 -20.27
C ASP A 623 -6.76 -9.07 -19.63
N VAL A 624 -6.06 -8.42 -18.70
CA VAL A 624 -6.54 -7.18 -18.07
C VAL A 624 -6.73 -6.07 -19.11
N VAL A 625 -5.69 -5.81 -19.91
CA VAL A 625 -5.70 -4.77 -20.94
C VAL A 625 -6.72 -5.04 -22.03
N ASN A 626 -6.82 -6.28 -22.52
CA ASN A 626 -7.83 -6.65 -23.51
C ASN A 626 -9.24 -6.46 -22.95
N THR A 627 -9.49 -6.81 -21.69
CA THR A 627 -10.79 -6.56 -21.07
C THR A 627 -11.16 -5.07 -21.06
N CYS A 628 -10.22 -4.19 -20.70
CA CYS A 628 -10.45 -2.74 -20.75
C CYS A 628 -10.64 -2.22 -22.18
N HIS A 629 -9.92 -2.78 -23.15
CA HIS A 629 -10.03 -2.41 -24.55
C HIS A 629 -11.36 -2.82 -25.17
N ASP A 630 -11.77 -4.06 -24.95
CA ASP A 630 -12.99 -4.65 -25.50
C ASP A 630 -14.23 -4.02 -24.85
N ALA A 631 -14.15 -3.68 -23.56
CA ALA A 631 -15.17 -2.87 -22.89
C ALA A 631 -15.22 -1.42 -23.40
N GLY A 632 -14.17 -0.96 -24.11
CA GLY A 632 -14.08 0.39 -24.66
C GLY A 632 -13.79 1.48 -23.63
N ILE A 633 -13.39 1.13 -22.40
CA ILE A 633 -13.07 2.11 -21.35
C ILE A 633 -11.65 2.71 -21.49
N SER A 634 -10.80 2.07 -22.29
CA SER A 634 -9.48 2.60 -22.70
C SER A 634 -9.03 1.93 -24.00
N LYS A 635 -8.18 2.56 -24.79
CA LYS A 635 -7.72 2.03 -26.09
C LYS A 635 -6.25 1.60 -26.03
N LYS A 636 -5.91 0.42 -26.56
CA LYS A 636 -4.50 0.01 -26.70
C LYS A 636 -3.74 0.95 -27.62
N CYS A 637 -2.54 1.38 -27.20
CA CYS A 637 -1.65 2.22 -28.00
C CYS A 637 -0.33 1.48 -28.29
N ILE A 638 0.42 1.10 -27.25
CA ILE A 638 1.74 0.47 -27.36
C ILE A 638 1.84 -0.71 -26.41
N LYS A 639 2.54 -1.77 -26.83
CA LYS A 639 3.01 -2.86 -25.96
C LYS A 639 4.52 -2.78 -25.82
N LEU A 640 4.99 -2.93 -24.59
CA LEU A 640 6.39 -2.83 -24.20
C LEU A 640 6.85 -4.17 -23.63
N ARG A 641 8.03 -4.65 -24.01
CA ARG A 641 8.66 -5.86 -23.46
C ARG A 641 9.88 -5.48 -22.64
N PRO A 642 10.01 -5.92 -21.38
CA PRO A 642 11.20 -5.63 -20.57
C PRO A 642 12.43 -6.35 -21.13
N ILE A 643 13.57 -5.66 -21.12
CA ILE A 643 14.90 -6.23 -21.40
C ILE A 643 15.85 -6.08 -20.20
N ALA A 644 15.58 -5.13 -19.30
CA ALA A 644 16.27 -5.03 -18.02
C ALA A 644 15.34 -4.52 -16.91
N VAL A 645 15.52 -5.03 -15.70
CA VAL A 645 14.69 -4.73 -14.52
C VAL A 645 15.58 -4.40 -13.33
N ILE A 646 15.33 -3.26 -12.71
CA ILE A 646 15.92 -2.81 -11.47
C ILE A 646 14.84 -2.85 -10.40
N LYS A 647 15.06 -3.63 -9.34
CA LYS A 647 14.09 -3.82 -8.26
C LYS A 647 14.74 -3.70 -6.89
N GLY A 648 14.01 -3.18 -5.91
CA GLY A 648 14.45 -3.16 -4.52
C GLY A 648 13.83 -4.20 -3.62
#